data_AF-A0A7S3M7I6-F1
#
_entry.id   AF-A0A7S3M7I6-F1
#
_cell.length_a   1.000
_cell.length_b   1.000
_cell.length_c   1.000
_cell.angle_alpha   90.00
_cell.angle_beta   90.00
_cell.angle_gamma   90.00
#
_symmetry.space_group_name_H-M   'P 1'
#
loop_
_entity.id
_entity.type
_entity.pdbx_description
1 polymer ?
#
loop_
_entity_poly.entity_id
_entity_poly.type
_entity_poly.pdbx_seq_one_letter_code
_entity_poly.pdbx_strand_id
1 'polypeptide(L)'
;KENSWKQDTEKLKAKLTAERELAILTLDDEHKHTLAEFEAQKKLDLETLQEYARVASERAQSQLRGEMHEATEVRIRELRVVWQEEFEARCTQLRGECDTLLLTKMDEYGKNAEAEKQRAVKLEAAKWKQAMKDVGQNHELESMKTKAEVANEKDREMRLELQRMSESFETRRKEDLAAHQANLEQLRQDHAVATERQANANTLAMEKMQLELEVSLKLKHDAFWTEKLKQELATAEANYKTKSAKDHARMEQLKQDFAAQSQNFALERGNLQRQVNQADERILQIEATNKADAAALRRTHEEAARQWAEKRQEEMEEWEEMTARKITIARREQEDECNAAAEKALQEESARLNDELDRQVGHMQDESEKLISGLEQAMTNLKTEKGALATELETLTTKLEETEDSLYDLQQECKRVKMDSSLAVWKSVTKIFQMRQRFQEGIAQFDKEAAQRYADIKQEMQAKLDHSTWMILRLASLLQDNDVARINTLAILTGHRTAELISSRNKIQVMEQDLERLTMEKDSLEEQKEMFDGDITQMERQVRELEDMIRSHNQESSMSNGRINVAHARKKRRLDTELEQLLESIEQKRHTMSTIDQRITQKGHERDDLELEMIDVERKLVEILLEQQKLIMGRLDDGKLILDKTQMILGVARIKYPVPAEPVLEHVPKFIISEFRRRVNSEGEEMEDPGQDGSPSGQKNR
;
A
#
# COMPACT_ATOMS: atom_id res chain seq x y z
N LYS A 1 -64.37 37.76 -77.77
CA LYS A 1 -64.62 37.88 -76.31
C LYS A 1 -64.15 36.63 -75.57
N GLU A 2 -64.51 35.42 -76.02
CA GLU A 2 -64.09 34.15 -75.39
C GLU A 2 -62.56 33.93 -75.39
N ASN A 3 -61.85 34.26 -76.48
CA ASN A 3 -60.38 34.15 -76.53
C ASN A 3 -59.66 35.13 -75.60
N SER A 4 -60.21 36.32 -75.33
CA SER A 4 -59.62 37.26 -74.37
C SER A 4 -59.80 36.76 -72.93
N TRP A 5 -60.96 36.17 -72.62
CA TRP A 5 -61.20 35.54 -71.33
C TRP A 5 -60.28 34.36 -71.04
N LYS A 6 -59.99 33.51 -72.03
CA LYS A 6 -59.01 32.41 -71.88
C LYS A 6 -57.59 32.93 -71.64
N GLN A 7 -57.20 33.98 -72.37
CA GLN A 7 -55.87 34.57 -72.22
C GLN A 7 -55.71 35.27 -70.86
N ASP A 8 -56.75 35.92 -70.35
CA ASP A 8 -56.75 36.56 -69.03
C ASP A 8 -56.79 35.52 -67.89
N THR A 9 -57.50 34.41 -68.06
CA THR A 9 -57.48 33.30 -67.09
C THR A 9 -56.15 32.56 -67.06
N GLU A 10 -55.48 32.36 -68.19
CA GLU A 10 -54.12 31.80 -68.20
C GLU A 10 -53.10 32.75 -67.55
N LYS A 11 -53.19 34.06 -67.81
CA LYS A 11 -52.35 35.06 -67.11
C LYS A 11 -52.58 35.07 -65.61
N LEU A 12 -53.83 34.92 -65.15
CA LEU A 12 -54.15 34.80 -63.73
C LEU A 12 -53.62 33.50 -63.13
N LYS A 13 -53.73 32.37 -63.83
CA LYS A 13 -53.13 31.09 -63.40
C LYS A 13 -51.62 31.19 -63.28
N ALA A 14 -50.95 31.77 -64.28
CA ALA A 14 -49.50 31.96 -64.28
C ALA A 14 -49.03 32.88 -63.14
N LYS A 15 -49.78 33.95 -62.84
CA LYS A 15 -49.52 34.80 -61.67
C LYS A 15 -49.72 34.05 -60.36
N LEU A 16 -50.80 33.27 -60.24
CA LEU A 16 -51.10 32.50 -59.04
C LEU A 16 -50.04 31.41 -58.78
N THR A 17 -49.55 30.75 -59.83
CA THR A 17 -48.45 29.77 -59.72
C THR A 17 -47.15 30.44 -59.34
N ALA A 18 -46.82 31.60 -59.94
CA ALA A 18 -45.62 32.35 -59.57
C ALA A 18 -45.67 32.86 -58.11
N GLU A 19 -46.82 33.37 -57.66
CA GLU A 19 -47.02 33.78 -56.26
C GLU A 19 -46.93 32.59 -55.30
N ARG A 20 -47.46 31.42 -55.68
CA ARG A 20 -47.35 30.18 -54.90
C ARG A 20 -45.91 29.70 -54.80
N GLU A 21 -45.17 29.69 -55.90
CA GLU A 21 -43.75 29.30 -55.92
C GLU A 21 -42.90 30.25 -55.07
N LEU A 22 -43.17 31.56 -55.17
CA LEU A 22 -42.46 32.57 -54.38
C LEU A 22 -42.77 32.44 -52.89
N ALA A 23 -44.02 32.11 -52.52
CA ALA A 23 -44.41 31.82 -51.14
C ALA A 23 -43.75 30.53 -50.60
N ILE A 24 -43.63 29.48 -51.42
CA ILE A 24 -42.92 28.24 -51.06
C ILE A 24 -41.44 28.53 -50.81
N LEU A 25 -40.79 29.31 -51.69
CA LEU A 25 -39.39 29.68 -51.53
C LEU A 25 -39.14 30.51 -50.27
N THR A 26 -39.99 31.50 -49.95
CA THR A 26 -39.85 32.25 -48.70
C THR A 26 -40.06 31.38 -47.47
N LEU A 27 -41.01 30.44 -47.50
CA LEU A 27 -41.22 29.50 -46.37
C LEU A 27 -40.03 28.55 -46.21
N ASP A 28 -39.43 28.08 -47.31
CA ASP A 28 -38.25 27.21 -47.28
C ASP A 28 -37.02 27.96 -46.75
N ASP A 29 -36.84 29.22 -47.14
CA ASP A 29 -35.77 30.09 -46.61
C ASP A 29 -35.97 30.42 -45.13
N GLU A 30 -37.19 30.71 -44.68
CA GLU A 30 -37.52 30.88 -43.26
C GLU A 30 -37.29 29.59 -42.45
N HIS A 31 -37.64 28.43 -43.01
CA HIS A 31 -37.41 27.14 -42.37
C HIS A 31 -35.91 26.81 -42.27
N LYS A 32 -35.13 27.10 -43.32
CA LYS A 32 -33.66 26.96 -43.27
C LYS A 32 -33.03 27.91 -42.26
N HIS A 33 -33.52 29.15 -42.18
CA HIS A 33 -33.02 30.12 -41.21
C HIS A 33 -33.30 29.69 -39.77
N THR A 34 -34.51 29.20 -39.49
CA THR A 34 -34.88 28.71 -38.15
C THR A 34 -34.13 27.44 -37.77
N LEU A 35 -33.88 26.53 -38.71
CA LEU A 35 -33.01 25.36 -38.48
C LEU A 35 -31.57 25.78 -38.18
N ALA A 36 -31.01 26.74 -38.92
CA ALA A 36 -29.66 27.24 -38.69
C ALA A 36 -29.53 27.93 -37.31
N GLU A 37 -30.53 28.71 -36.89
CA GLU A 37 -30.58 29.29 -35.54
C GLU A 37 -30.68 28.22 -34.45
N PHE A 38 -31.50 27.19 -34.67
CA PHE A 38 -31.63 26.08 -33.73
C PHE A 38 -30.32 25.29 -33.59
N GLU A 39 -29.62 25.03 -34.69
CA GLU A 39 -28.31 24.38 -34.68
C GLU A 39 -27.24 25.24 -33.99
N ALA A 40 -27.24 26.56 -34.23
CA ALA A 40 -26.34 27.48 -33.55
C ALA A 40 -26.60 27.52 -32.04
N GLN A 41 -27.87 27.56 -31.62
CA GLN A 41 -28.25 27.53 -30.21
C GLN A 41 -27.86 26.19 -29.56
N LYS A 42 -28.14 25.06 -30.22
CA LYS A 42 -27.73 23.74 -29.74
C LYS A 42 -26.22 23.64 -29.56
N LYS A 43 -25.44 24.22 -30.46
CA LYS A 43 -23.97 24.24 -30.36
C LYS A 43 -23.51 25.08 -29.17
N LEU A 44 -24.09 26.26 -28.96
CA LEU A 44 -23.81 27.12 -27.81
C LEU A 44 -24.17 26.43 -26.48
N ASP A 45 -25.32 25.77 -26.41
CA ASP A 45 -25.75 25.01 -25.23
C ASP A 45 -24.82 23.83 -24.94
N LEU A 46 -24.29 23.17 -25.98
CA LEU A 46 -23.32 22.09 -25.83
C LEU A 46 -21.96 22.60 -25.31
N GLU A 47 -21.48 23.72 -25.84
CA GLU A 47 -20.22 24.36 -25.41
C GLU A 47 -20.32 24.85 -23.96
N THR A 48 -21.45 25.45 -23.56
CA THR A 48 -21.67 25.88 -22.18
C THR A 48 -21.78 24.70 -21.20
N LEU A 49 -22.44 23.60 -21.59
CA LEU A 49 -22.47 22.37 -20.79
C LEU A 49 -21.09 21.73 -20.66
N GLN A 50 -20.29 21.71 -21.73
CA GLN A 50 -18.91 21.21 -21.70
C GLN A 50 -18.03 22.04 -20.76
N GLU A 51 -18.14 23.37 -20.80
CA GLU A 51 -17.37 24.25 -19.92
C GLU A 51 -17.83 24.10 -18.46
N TYR A 52 -19.14 23.97 -18.20
CA TYR A 52 -19.65 23.71 -16.86
C TYR A 52 -19.14 22.37 -16.32
N ALA A 53 -19.15 21.31 -17.13
CA ALA A 53 -18.60 20.00 -16.76
C ALA A 53 -17.08 20.06 -16.50
N ARG A 54 -16.34 20.82 -17.32
CA ARG A 54 -14.89 21.04 -17.13
C ARG A 54 -14.61 21.74 -15.81
N VAL A 55 -15.30 22.85 -15.52
CA VAL A 55 -15.14 23.61 -14.27
C VAL A 55 -15.57 22.78 -13.05
N ALA A 56 -16.65 22.00 -13.15
CA ALA A 56 -17.07 21.10 -12.09
C ALA A 56 -16.02 20.00 -11.82
N SER A 57 -15.44 19.41 -12.89
CA SER A 57 -14.35 18.44 -12.80
C SER A 57 -13.10 19.05 -12.16
N GLU A 58 -12.70 20.26 -12.58
CA GLU A 58 -11.55 20.96 -12.00
C GLU A 58 -11.75 21.29 -10.51
N ARG A 59 -12.96 21.70 -10.11
CA ARG A 59 -13.30 21.91 -8.70
C ARG A 59 -13.24 20.62 -7.90
N ALA A 60 -13.81 19.53 -8.41
CA ALA A 60 -13.76 18.22 -7.75
C ALA A 60 -12.32 17.72 -7.59
N GLN A 61 -11.49 17.86 -8.64
CA GLN A 61 -10.07 17.52 -8.56
C GLN A 61 -9.30 18.42 -7.58
N SER A 62 -9.62 19.71 -7.52
CA SER A 62 -8.99 20.61 -6.55
C SER A 62 -9.40 20.30 -5.11
N GLN A 63 -10.66 19.91 -4.87
CA GLN A 63 -11.13 19.45 -3.56
C GLN A 63 -10.42 18.16 -3.15
N LEU A 64 -10.36 17.17 -4.05
CA LEU A 64 -9.65 15.92 -3.81
C LEU A 64 -8.16 16.14 -3.52
N ARG A 65 -7.49 17.07 -4.24
CA ARG A 65 -6.11 17.46 -3.94
C ARG A 65 -5.97 18.12 -2.57
N GLY A 66 -6.93 18.94 -2.17
CA GLY A 66 -6.97 19.57 -0.84
C GLY A 66 -7.14 18.53 0.28
N GLU A 67 -8.10 17.63 0.14
CA GLU A 67 -8.36 16.54 1.09
C GLU A 67 -7.16 15.59 1.21
N MET A 68 -6.55 15.22 0.07
CA MET A 68 -5.29 14.47 0.02
C MET A 68 -4.18 15.17 0.79
N HIS A 69 -4.00 16.49 0.57
CA HIS A 69 -2.98 17.26 1.27
C HIS A 69 -3.24 17.31 2.78
N GLU A 70 -4.48 17.57 3.20
CA GLU A 70 -4.85 17.63 4.61
C GLU A 70 -4.67 16.26 5.29
N ALA A 71 -5.08 15.17 4.63
CA ALA A 71 -4.85 13.80 5.12
C ALA A 71 -3.35 13.48 5.26
N THR A 72 -2.52 13.89 4.28
CA THR A 72 -1.06 13.72 4.39
C THR A 72 -0.46 14.56 5.51
N GLU A 73 -0.94 15.79 5.74
CA GLU A 73 -0.48 16.60 6.87
C GLU A 73 -0.85 16.00 8.22
N VAL A 74 -2.08 15.50 8.36
CA VAL A 74 -2.54 14.80 9.58
C VAL A 74 -1.64 13.59 9.82
N ARG A 75 -1.36 12.79 8.78
CA ARG A 75 -0.46 11.64 8.90
C ARG A 75 0.96 12.03 9.30
N ILE A 76 1.49 13.11 8.76
CA ILE A 76 2.81 13.64 9.14
C ILE A 76 2.81 14.10 10.61
N ARG A 77 1.73 14.71 11.09
CA ARG A 77 1.61 15.10 12.51
C ARG A 77 1.56 13.88 13.43
N GLU A 78 0.78 12.86 13.07
CA GLU A 78 0.74 11.59 13.82
C GLU A 78 2.12 10.93 13.88
N LEU A 79 2.82 10.84 12.74
CA LEU A 79 4.16 10.25 12.68
C LEU A 79 5.17 11.05 13.51
N ARG A 80 5.06 12.39 13.54
CA ARG A 80 5.89 13.20 14.45
C ARG A 80 5.61 12.90 15.91
N VAL A 81 4.36 12.73 16.31
CA VAL A 81 4.00 12.40 17.70
C VAL A 81 4.58 11.03 18.07
N VAL A 82 4.39 10.01 17.23
CA VAL A 82 4.95 8.67 17.47
C VAL A 82 6.48 8.72 17.54
N TRP A 83 7.13 9.42 16.62
CA TRP A 83 8.58 9.57 16.64
C TRP A 83 9.09 10.31 17.88
N GLN A 84 8.36 11.34 18.34
CA GLN A 84 8.66 12.07 19.58
C GLN A 84 8.54 11.16 20.80
N GLU A 85 7.47 10.35 20.89
CA GLU A 85 7.25 9.37 21.96
C GLU A 85 8.35 8.29 21.96
N GLU A 86 8.71 7.76 20.79
CA GLU A 86 9.82 6.79 20.64
C GLU A 86 11.17 7.39 21.04
N PHE A 87 11.42 8.65 20.64
CA PHE A 87 12.62 9.38 21.01
C PHE A 87 12.71 9.61 22.52
N GLU A 88 11.63 10.06 23.16
CA GLU A 88 11.54 10.26 24.61
C GLU A 88 11.68 8.94 25.38
N ALA A 89 11.05 7.86 24.89
CA ALA A 89 11.21 6.51 25.43
C ALA A 89 12.67 6.03 25.32
N ARG A 90 13.34 6.34 24.20
CA ARG A 90 14.75 5.99 24.02
C ARG A 90 15.67 6.81 24.93
N CYS A 91 15.39 8.10 25.11
CA CYS A 91 16.13 8.97 26.02
C CYS A 91 15.95 8.57 27.49
N THR A 92 14.75 8.13 27.90
CA THR A 92 14.49 7.62 29.25
C THR A 92 15.17 6.26 29.47
N GLN A 93 15.15 5.37 28.48
CA GLN A 93 15.91 4.13 28.52
C GLN A 93 17.41 4.39 28.68
N LEU A 94 18.00 5.26 27.85
CA LEU A 94 19.42 5.62 27.92
C LEU A 94 19.78 6.25 29.27
N ARG A 95 18.91 7.08 29.86
CA ARG A 95 19.10 7.60 31.22
C ARG A 95 19.11 6.48 32.25
N GLY A 96 18.16 5.55 32.18
CA GLY A 96 18.13 4.38 33.07
C GLY A 96 19.36 3.48 32.94
N GLU A 97 19.87 3.28 31.72
CA GLU A 97 21.12 2.56 31.43
C GLU A 97 22.35 3.29 31.99
N CYS A 98 22.42 4.62 31.86
CA CYS A 98 23.46 5.43 32.46
C CYS A 98 23.42 5.40 34.00
N ASP A 99 22.22 5.50 34.60
CA ASP A 99 22.04 5.46 36.05
C ASP A 99 22.43 4.09 36.63
N THR A 100 22.03 3.00 35.96
CA THR A 100 22.47 1.65 36.35
C THR A 100 23.97 1.48 36.18
N LEU A 101 24.57 1.98 35.11
CA LEU A 101 26.03 1.95 34.93
C LEU A 101 26.76 2.75 36.02
N LEU A 102 26.24 3.93 36.38
CA LEU A 102 26.79 4.78 37.42
C LEU A 102 26.66 4.13 38.80
N LEU A 103 25.50 3.56 39.14
CA LEU A 103 25.31 2.76 40.35
C LEU A 103 26.27 1.56 40.41
N THR A 104 26.42 0.84 39.30
CA THR A 104 27.34 -0.30 39.22
C THR A 104 28.78 0.15 39.44
N LYS A 105 29.18 1.27 38.84
CA LYS A 105 30.52 1.85 39.04
C LYS A 105 30.71 2.34 40.46
N MET A 106 29.72 2.98 41.08
CA MET A 106 29.80 3.40 42.48
C MET A 106 29.91 2.20 43.44
N ASP A 107 29.19 1.11 43.19
CA ASP A 107 29.29 -0.12 43.98
C ASP A 107 30.65 -0.82 43.77
N GLU A 108 31.18 -0.85 42.55
CA GLU A 108 32.54 -1.30 42.25
C GLU A 108 33.60 -0.45 42.98
N TYR A 109 33.45 0.88 42.97
CA TYR A 109 34.32 1.80 43.71
C TYR A 109 34.20 1.59 45.22
N GLY A 110 32.99 1.38 45.74
CA GLY A 110 32.74 1.06 47.16
C GLY A 110 33.43 -0.23 47.58
N LYS A 111 33.28 -1.29 46.79
CA LYS A 111 33.96 -2.59 46.99
C LYS A 111 35.49 -2.45 46.91
N ASN A 112 36.00 -1.66 45.98
CA ASN A 112 37.45 -1.40 45.85
C ASN A 112 37.99 -0.59 47.03
N ALA A 113 37.29 0.47 47.46
CA ALA A 113 37.65 1.27 48.62
C ALA A 113 37.61 0.44 49.91
N GLU A 114 36.62 -0.46 50.04
CA GLU A 114 36.52 -1.37 51.18
C GLU A 114 37.61 -2.45 51.14
N ALA A 115 37.96 -2.97 49.95
CA ALA A 115 39.10 -3.86 49.77
C ALA A 115 40.44 -3.16 50.08
N GLU A 116 40.62 -1.89 49.70
CA GLU A 116 41.77 -1.07 50.07
C GLU A 116 41.81 -0.79 51.57
N LYS A 117 40.68 -0.46 52.20
CA LYS A 117 40.57 -0.31 53.65
C LYS A 117 40.95 -1.61 54.35
N GLN A 118 40.50 -2.77 53.86
CA GLN A 118 40.91 -4.07 54.39
C GLN A 118 42.40 -4.35 54.17
N ARG A 119 42.99 -3.95 53.04
CA ARG A 119 44.43 -4.04 52.81
C ARG A 119 45.21 -3.12 53.75
N ALA A 120 44.75 -1.89 53.95
CA ALA A 120 45.34 -0.92 54.86
C ALA A 120 45.26 -1.40 56.32
N VAL A 121 44.12 -1.95 56.74
CA VAL A 121 43.96 -2.59 58.07
C VAL A 121 44.87 -3.80 58.20
N LYS A 122 45.03 -4.63 57.16
CA LYS A 122 46.00 -5.75 57.18
C LYS A 122 47.45 -5.26 57.25
N LEU A 123 47.78 -4.15 56.59
CA LEU A 123 49.10 -3.51 56.62
C LEU A 123 49.40 -2.89 57.98
N GLU A 124 48.45 -2.16 58.57
CA GLU A 124 48.56 -1.64 59.93
C GLU A 124 48.61 -2.77 60.95
N ALA A 125 47.74 -3.78 60.84
CA ALA A 125 47.82 -4.97 61.69
C ALA A 125 49.17 -5.68 61.55
N ALA A 126 49.74 -5.75 60.35
CA ALA A 126 51.10 -6.29 60.14
C ALA A 126 52.18 -5.40 60.78
N LYS A 127 52.06 -4.06 60.70
CA LYS A 127 52.96 -3.13 61.39
C LYS A 127 52.86 -3.26 62.91
N TRP A 128 51.67 -3.40 63.47
CA TRP A 128 51.48 -3.62 64.92
C TRP A 128 51.97 -5.01 65.35
N LYS A 129 51.80 -6.03 64.50
CA LYS A 129 52.36 -7.37 64.75
C LYS A 129 53.89 -7.37 64.66
N GLN A 130 54.46 -6.56 63.77
CA GLN A 130 55.90 -6.32 63.66
C GLN A 130 56.42 -5.50 64.84
N ALA A 131 55.74 -4.43 65.25
CA ALA A 131 56.10 -3.63 66.42
C ALA A 131 56.03 -4.45 67.72
N MET A 132 55.03 -5.34 67.87
CA MET A 132 54.97 -6.29 68.98
C MET A 132 56.08 -7.34 68.93
N LYS A 133 56.50 -7.74 67.72
CA LYS A 133 57.65 -8.62 67.50
C LYS A 133 58.97 -7.90 67.81
N ASP A 134 59.08 -6.61 67.48
CA ASP A 134 60.25 -5.77 67.74
C ASP A 134 60.37 -5.42 69.24
N VAL A 135 59.24 -5.28 69.94
CA VAL A 135 59.20 -5.17 71.42
C VAL A 135 59.59 -6.49 72.10
N GLY A 136 59.21 -7.64 71.53
CA GLY A 136 59.68 -8.95 71.98
C GLY A 136 61.18 -9.19 71.69
N GLN A 137 61.66 -8.69 70.54
CA GLN A 137 63.07 -8.80 70.13
C GLN A 137 63.98 -7.83 70.89
N ASN A 138 63.49 -6.69 71.38
CA ASN A 138 64.24 -5.78 72.24
C ASN A 138 64.60 -6.37 73.62
N HIS A 139 63.96 -7.46 74.06
CA HIS A 139 64.36 -8.19 75.27
C HIS A 139 65.40 -9.29 75.00
N GLU A 140 65.51 -9.77 73.75
CA GLU A 140 66.52 -10.76 73.33
C GLU A 140 67.77 -10.12 72.66
N LEU A 141 67.68 -8.83 72.30
CA LEU A 141 68.75 -8.02 71.68
C LEU A 141 69.83 -7.51 72.64
N GLU A 142 69.89 -8.01 73.87
CA GLU A 142 71.09 -7.93 74.72
C GLU A 142 72.05 -9.14 74.53
N SER A 143 71.65 -10.19 73.79
CA SER A 143 72.40 -11.47 73.79
C SER A 143 73.15 -11.84 72.49
N MET A 144 72.74 -11.45 71.28
CA MET A 144 73.28 -12.10 70.06
C MET A 144 73.58 -11.13 68.91
N LYS A 145 74.72 -10.44 69.01
CA LYS A 145 75.23 -9.44 68.05
C LYS A 145 76.07 -10.01 66.89
N THR A 146 75.91 -11.26 66.44
CA THR A 146 76.87 -11.86 65.49
C THR A 146 76.30 -12.79 64.40
N LYS A 147 75.05 -12.63 63.92
CA LYS A 147 74.55 -13.42 62.76
C LYS A 147 73.53 -12.69 61.87
N ALA A 148 73.85 -11.49 61.36
CA ALA A 148 72.92 -10.70 60.54
C ALA A 148 73.50 -10.26 59.17
N GLU A 149 74.23 -11.15 58.47
CA GLU A 149 74.71 -10.87 57.10
C GLU A 149 74.31 -11.93 56.05
N VAL A 150 73.57 -12.99 56.40
CA VAL A 150 73.16 -14.03 55.42
C VAL A 150 71.64 -14.00 55.09
N ALA A 151 70.83 -13.18 55.77
CA ALA A 151 69.37 -13.17 55.58
C ALA A 151 68.87 -12.25 54.44
N ASN A 152 69.67 -11.30 53.97
CA ASN A 152 69.22 -10.29 52.99
C ASN A 152 69.22 -10.77 51.53
N GLU A 153 69.95 -11.83 51.18
CA GLU A 153 70.00 -12.33 49.79
C GLU A 153 68.78 -13.21 49.46
N LYS A 154 68.29 -14.00 50.44
CA LYS A 154 67.18 -14.94 50.26
C LYS A 154 65.81 -14.27 50.16
N ASP A 155 65.64 -13.11 50.81
CA ASP A 155 64.39 -12.33 50.77
C ASP A 155 64.24 -11.56 49.44
N ARG A 156 65.36 -11.26 48.78
CA ARG A 156 65.38 -10.64 47.44
C ARG A 156 65.09 -11.66 46.34
N GLU A 157 65.61 -12.88 46.43
CA GLU A 157 65.27 -13.97 45.49
C GLU A 157 63.79 -14.38 45.60
N MET A 158 63.27 -14.53 46.81
CA MET A 158 61.86 -14.90 47.04
C MET A 158 60.86 -13.85 46.52
N ARG A 159 61.21 -12.54 46.57
CA ARG A 159 60.38 -11.48 45.96
C ARG A 159 60.40 -11.52 44.44
N LEU A 160 61.55 -11.83 43.83
CA LEU A 160 61.66 -12.00 42.37
C LEU A 160 60.94 -13.25 41.88
N GLU A 161 60.90 -14.33 42.68
CA GLU A 161 60.15 -15.55 42.40
C GLU A 161 58.63 -15.36 42.55
N LEU A 162 58.19 -14.63 43.58
CA LEU A 162 56.78 -14.25 43.75
C LEU A 162 56.29 -13.33 42.62
N GLN A 163 57.13 -12.41 42.16
CA GLN A 163 56.80 -11.54 41.03
C GLN A 163 56.72 -12.33 39.71
N ARG A 164 57.66 -13.24 39.45
CA ARG A 164 57.59 -14.15 38.28
C ARG A 164 56.38 -15.07 38.33
N MET A 165 56.01 -15.59 39.50
CA MET A 165 54.80 -16.40 39.67
C MET A 165 53.54 -15.57 39.39
N SER A 166 53.47 -14.34 39.90
CA SER A 166 52.34 -13.41 39.63
C SER A 166 52.22 -13.09 38.14
N GLU A 167 53.32 -12.75 37.48
CA GLU A 167 53.36 -12.49 36.03
C GLU A 167 52.99 -13.74 35.22
N SER A 168 53.37 -14.94 35.69
CA SER A 168 52.98 -16.22 35.06
C SER A 168 51.49 -16.52 35.19
N PHE A 169 50.84 -16.14 36.30
CA PHE A 169 49.40 -16.31 36.47
C PHE A 169 48.61 -15.30 35.64
N GLU A 170 49.11 -14.06 35.49
CA GLU A 170 48.47 -13.06 34.63
C GLU A 170 48.60 -13.39 33.13
N THR A 171 49.77 -13.88 32.70
CA THR A 171 49.95 -14.38 31.33
C THR A 171 49.06 -15.58 31.06
N ARG A 172 49.00 -16.55 31.97
CA ARG A 172 48.11 -17.72 31.83
C ARG A 172 46.62 -17.36 31.84
N ARG A 173 46.21 -16.38 32.65
CA ARG A 173 44.84 -15.86 32.64
C ARG A 173 44.51 -15.12 31.34
N LYS A 174 45.47 -14.40 30.76
CA LYS A 174 45.31 -13.76 29.44
C LYS A 174 45.23 -14.79 28.32
N GLU A 175 46.04 -15.84 28.38
CA GLU A 175 46.00 -16.98 27.45
C GLU A 175 44.66 -17.75 27.56
N ASP A 176 44.17 -18.01 28.78
CA ASP A 176 42.88 -18.67 29.00
C ASP A 176 41.71 -17.80 28.51
N LEU A 177 41.74 -16.48 28.72
CA LEU A 177 40.74 -15.55 28.19
C LEU A 177 40.78 -15.49 26.66
N ALA A 178 41.97 -15.45 26.07
CA ALA A 178 42.14 -15.47 24.61
C ALA A 178 41.66 -16.80 24.01
N ALA A 179 41.94 -17.94 24.66
CA ALA A 179 41.44 -19.25 24.26
C ALA A 179 39.91 -19.33 24.38
N HIS A 180 39.33 -18.73 25.42
CA HIS A 180 37.87 -18.70 25.60
C HIS A 180 37.17 -17.82 24.57
N GLN A 181 37.78 -16.68 24.19
CA GLN A 181 37.30 -15.81 23.12
C GLN A 181 37.42 -16.49 21.75
N ALA A 182 38.55 -17.13 21.46
CA ALA A 182 38.74 -17.90 20.24
C ALA A 182 37.73 -19.06 20.11
N ASN A 183 37.45 -19.77 21.21
CA ASN A 183 36.42 -20.84 21.22
C ASN A 183 35.00 -20.28 20.99
N LEU A 184 34.67 -19.09 21.52
CA LEU A 184 33.37 -18.46 21.28
C LEU A 184 33.23 -17.96 19.84
N GLU A 185 34.30 -17.42 19.26
CA GLU A 185 34.33 -17.03 17.84
C GLU A 185 34.22 -18.24 16.91
N GLN A 186 34.89 -19.34 17.26
CA GLN A 186 34.77 -20.59 16.52
C GLN A 186 33.36 -21.19 16.63
N LEU A 187 32.73 -21.18 17.80
CA LEU A 187 31.32 -21.58 17.98
C LEU A 187 30.35 -20.68 17.18
N ARG A 188 30.62 -19.38 17.09
CA ARG A 188 29.83 -18.44 16.27
C ARG A 188 29.99 -18.73 14.77
N GLN A 189 31.21 -19.01 14.32
CA GLN A 189 31.49 -19.41 12.94
C GLN A 189 30.83 -20.75 12.60
N ASP A 190 30.92 -21.74 13.48
CA ASP A 190 30.28 -23.05 13.29
C ASP A 190 28.75 -22.94 13.27
N HIS A 191 28.17 -22.10 14.13
CA HIS A 191 26.73 -21.81 14.10
C HIS A 191 26.32 -21.09 12.81
N ALA A 192 27.09 -20.10 12.35
CA ALA A 192 26.84 -19.40 11.10
C ALA A 192 26.88 -20.35 9.89
N VAL A 193 27.89 -21.22 9.82
CA VAL A 193 28.03 -22.25 8.78
C VAL A 193 26.90 -23.28 8.86
N ALA A 194 26.45 -23.66 10.06
CA ALA A 194 25.30 -24.56 10.22
C ALA A 194 23.99 -23.92 9.74
N THR A 195 23.76 -22.64 10.07
CA THR A 195 22.58 -21.90 9.59
C THR A 195 22.61 -21.69 8.08
N GLU A 196 23.78 -21.43 7.50
CA GLU A 196 23.93 -21.30 6.04
C GLU A 196 23.71 -22.63 5.33
N ARG A 197 24.22 -23.75 5.87
CA ARG A 197 23.94 -25.10 5.35
C ARG A 197 22.46 -25.46 5.42
N GLN A 198 21.77 -25.07 6.50
CA GLN A 198 20.33 -25.31 6.64
C GLN A 198 19.51 -24.43 5.68
N ALA A 199 19.90 -23.17 5.49
CA ALA A 199 19.30 -22.29 4.49
C ALA A 199 19.49 -22.84 3.06
N ASN A 200 20.71 -23.29 2.72
CA ASN A 200 21.03 -23.89 1.43
C ASN A 200 20.32 -25.24 1.20
N ALA A 201 20.12 -26.04 2.24
CA ALA A 201 19.34 -27.27 2.14
C ALA A 201 17.84 -26.98 1.89
N ASN A 202 17.30 -25.93 2.51
CA ASN A 202 15.91 -25.51 2.31
C ASN A 202 15.69 -24.91 0.92
N THR A 203 16.61 -24.10 0.40
CA THR A 203 16.51 -23.56 -0.96
C THR A 203 16.57 -24.68 -2.01
N LEU A 204 17.49 -25.63 -1.85
CA LEU A 204 17.61 -26.77 -2.78
C LEU A 204 16.38 -27.70 -2.72
N ALA A 205 15.75 -27.85 -1.55
CA ALA A 205 14.48 -28.57 -1.41
C ALA A 205 13.30 -27.85 -2.07
N MET A 206 13.24 -26.52 -1.95
CA MET A 206 12.24 -25.69 -2.63
C MET A 206 12.41 -25.74 -4.15
N GLU A 207 13.63 -25.60 -4.66
CA GLU A 207 13.94 -25.70 -6.10
C GLU A 207 13.56 -27.07 -6.66
N LYS A 208 13.89 -28.16 -5.93
CA LYS A 208 13.49 -29.51 -6.33
C LYS A 208 11.97 -29.68 -6.38
N MET A 209 11.25 -29.15 -5.39
CA MET A 209 9.78 -29.20 -5.36
C MET A 209 9.16 -28.38 -6.50
N GLN A 210 9.73 -27.21 -6.83
CA GLN A 210 9.31 -26.40 -7.98
C GLN A 210 9.51 -27.14 -9.31
N LEU A 211 10.67 -27.77 -9.50
CA LEU A 211 10.99 -28.56 -10.69
C LEU A 211 10.07 -29.77 -10.85
N GLU A 212 9.78 -30.50 -9.76
CA GLU A 212 8.82 -31.61 -9.77
C GLU A 212 7.40 -31.15 -10.12
N LEU A 213 6.98 -29.97 -9.63
CA LEU A 213 5.68 -29.39 -9.92
C LEU A 213 5.58 -28.93 -11.38
N GLU A 214 6.62 -28.28 -11.90
CA GLU A 214 6.72 -27.84 -13.30
C GLU A 214 6.69 -29.02 -14.28
N VAL A 215 7.45 -30.09 -13.98
CA VAL A 215 7.43 -31.33 -14.78
C VAL A 215 6.05 -31.99 -14.73
N SER A 216 5.37 -32.02 -13.57
CA SER A 216 4.03 -32.60 -13.46
C SER A 216 2.97 -31.79 -14.22
N LEU A 217 3.09 -30.45 -14.24
CA LEU A 217 2.20 -29.56 -14.95
C LEU A 217 2.42 -29.65 -16.46
N LYS A 218 3.67 -29.70 -16.92
CA LYS A 218 4.01 -29.94 -18.33
C LYS A 218 3.49 -31.29 -18.82
N LEU A 219 3.71 -32.37 -18.08
CA LEU A 219 3.17 -33.70 -18.44
C LEU A 219 1.63 -33.72 -18.53
N LYS A 220 0.92 -33.06 -17.61
CA LYS A 220 -0.54 -32.97 -17.65
C LYS A 220 -1.05 -32.09 -18.80
N HIS A 221 -0.36 -30.98 -19.06
CA HIS A 221 -0.68 -30.07 -20.16
C HIS A 221 -0.44 -30.74 -21.52
N ASP A 222 0.69 -31.41 -21.70
CA ASP A 222 1.04 -32.11 -22.93
C ASP A 222 0.12 -33.32 -23.16
N ALA A 223 -0.23 -34.07 -22.11
CA ALA A 223 -1.23 -35.14 -22.21
C ALA A 223 -2.59 -34.60 -22.65
N PHE A 224 -3.06 -33.50 -22.04
CA PHE A 224 -4.34 -32.86 -22.39
C PHE A 224 -4.38 -32.39 -23.86
N TRP A 225 -3.33 -31.71 -24.32
CA TRP A 225 -3.26 -31.23 -25.71
C TRP A 225 -3.07 -32.37 -26.71
N THR A 226 -2.34 -33.42 -26.37
CA THR A 226 -2.18 -34.60 -27.23
C THR A 226 -3.49 -35.36 -27.38
N GLU A 227 -4.29 -35.48 -26.31
CA GLU A 227 -5.63 -36.09 -26.33
C GLU A 227 -6.60 -35.26 -27.17
N LYS A 228 -6.57 -33.92 -27.00
CA LYS A 228 -7.41 -32.98 -27.74
C LYS A 228 -7.08 -32.94 -29.23
N LEU A 229 -5.79 -32.90 -29.59
CA LEU A 229 -5.35 -32.97 -30.99
C LEU A 229 -5.74 -34.30 -31.65
N LYS A 230 -5.69 -35.42 -30.93
CA LYS A 230 -6.16 -36.72 -31.45
C LYS A 230 -7.67 -36.71 -31.74
N GLN A 231 -8.47 -36.08 -30.89
CA GLN A 231 -9.93 -35.94 -31.11
C GLN A 231 -10.26 -35.00 -32.27
N GLU A 232 -9.51 -33.90 -32.42
CA GLU A 232 -9.65 -32.96 -33.54
C GLU A 232 -9.16 -33.55 -34.87
N LEU A 233 -8.10 -34.36 -34.89
CA LEU A 233 -7.64 -35.08 -36.09
C LEU A 233 -8.63 -36.17 -36.51
N ALA A 234 -9.21 -36.92 -35.56
CA ALA A 234 -10.19 -37.96 -35.85
C ALA A 234 -11.50 -37.38 -36.43
N THR A 235 -11.90 -36.18 -35.99
CA THR A 235 -13.07 -35.46 -36.53
C THR A 235 -12.76 -34.80 -37.88
N ALA A 236 -11.53 -34.32 -38.12
CA ALA A 236 -11.09 -33.78 -39.40
C ALA A 236 -10.94 -34.86 -40.49
N GLU A 237 -10.40 -36.05 -40.17
CA GLU A 237 -10.27 -37.16 -41.13
C GLU A 237 -11.63 -37.70 -41.60
N ALA A 238 -12.64 -37.74 -40.72
CA ALA A 238 -14.00 -38.14 -41.07
C ALA A 238 -14.67 -37.13 -42.04
N ASN A 239 -14.39 -35.84 -41.85
CA ASN A 239 -14.91 -34.77 -42.70
C ASN A 239 -14.20 -34.67 -44.06
N TYR A 240 -12.90 -34.99 -44.13
CA TYR A 240 -12.11 -34.92 -45.36
C TYR A 240 -12.46 -36.05 -46.36
N LYS A 241 -12.70 -37.28 -45.86
CA LYS A 241 -13.08 -38.43 -46.71
C LYS A 241 -14.45 -38.26 -47.38
N THR A 242 -15.37 -37.53 -46.76
CA THR A 242 -16.72 -37.30 -47.30
C THR A 242 -16.77 -36.18 -48.35
N LYS A 243 -15.79 -35.24 -48.31
CA LYS A 243 -15.72 -34.07 -49.19
C LYS A 243 -14.93 -34.33 -50.49
N SER A 244 -13.87 -35.15 -50.40
CA SER A 244 -12.97 -35.48 -51.52
C SER A 244 -13.65 -36.14 -52.73
N ALA A 245 -14.73 -36.90 -52.53
CA ALA A 245 -15.45 -37.57 -53.62
C ALA A 245 -16.38 -36.63 -54.43
N LYS A 246 -16.82 -35.50 -53.86
CA LYS A 246 -17.70 -34.52 -54.55
C LYS A 246 -16.90 -33.46 -55.33
N ASP A 247 -15.67 -33.17 -54.90
CA ASP A 247 -14.83 -32.14 -55.51
C ASP A 247 -14.11 -32.61 -56.80
N HIS A 248 -13.95 -33.93 -56.99
CA HIS A 248 -13.32 -34.49 -58.20
C HIS A 248 -14.16 -34.31 -59.47
N ALA A 249 -15.50 -34.31 -59.36
CA ALA A 249 -16.39 -34.09 -60.50
C ALA A 249 -16.56 -32.59 -60.84
N ARG A 250 -16.42 -31.69 -59.86
CA ARG A 250 -16.43 -30.23 -60.06
C ARG A 250 -15.14 -29.71 -60.69
N MET A 251 -14.01 -30.34 -60.40
CA MET A 251 -12.68 -29.91 -60.88
C MET A 251 -12.50 -29.97 -62.40
N GLU A 252 -13.14 -30.91 -63.11
CA GLU A 252 -12.97 -30.99 -64.57
C GLU A 252 -13.80 -29.98 -65.37
N GLN A 253 -14.90 -29.50 -64.80
CA GLN A 253 -15.68 -28.42 -65.41
C GLN A 253 -15.04 -27.04 -65.11
N LEU A 254 -14.44 -26.89 -63.92
CA LEU A 254 -13.74 -25.68 -63.49
C LEU A 254 -12.43 -25.43 -64.24
N LYS A 255 -11.72 -26.48 -64.71
CA LYS A 255 -10.49 -26.32 -65.50
C LYS A 255 -10.70 -25.63 -66.86
N GLN A 256 -11.88 -25.77 -67.47
CA GLN A 256 -12.20 -25.11 -68.74
C GLN A 256 -12.54 -23.62 -68.55
N ASP A 257 -13.23 -23.27 -67.45
CA ASP A 257 -13.58 -21.87 -67.13
C ASP A 257 -12.40 -21.09 -66.52
N PHE A 258 -11.53 -21.77 -65.74
CA PHE A 258 -10.37 -21.16 -65.08
C PHE A 258 -9.28 -20.69 -66.06
N ALA A 259 -9.16 -21.34 -67.23
CA ALA A 259 -8.18 -20.93 -68.25
C ALA A 259 -8.50 -19.56 -68.86
N ALA A 260 -9.79 -19.21 -69.01
CA ALA A 260 -10.23 -17.91 -69.51
C ALA A 260 -10.22 -16.82 -68.41
N GLN A 261 -10.56 -17.18 -67.16
CA GLN A 261 -10.55 -16.26 -66.02
C GLN A 261 -9.13 -15.94 -65.51
N SER A 262 -8.19 -16.88 -65.59
CA SER A 262 -6.81 -16.69 -65.10
C SER A 262 -6.03 -15.62 -65.86
N GLN A 263 -6.42 -15.29 -67.10
CA GLN A 263 -5.79 -14.22 -67.88
C GLN A 263 -6.30 -12.82 -67.44
N ASN A 264 -7.57 -12.70 -67.05
CA ASN A 264 -8.14 -11.47 -66.51
C ASN A 264 -7.71 -11.23 -65.05
N PHE A 265 -7.68 -12.27 -64.22
CA PHE A 265 -7.17 -12.17 -62.84
C PHE A 265 -5.68 -11.86 -62.76
N ALA A 266 -4.86 -12.26 -63.74
CA ALA A 266 -3.44 -11.89 -63.76
C ALA A 266 -3.24 -10.37 -63.96
N LEU A 267 -4.10 -9.73 -64.76
CA LEU A 267 -4.09 -8.28 -65.00
C LEU A 267 -4.66 -7.50 -63.80
N GLU A 268 -5.76 -7.97 -63.21
CA GLU A 268 -6.35 -7.37 -62.01
C GLU A 268 -5.46 -7.54 -60.77
N ARG A 269 -4.84 -8.73 -60.59
CA ARG A 269 -3.86 -8.96 -59.52
C ARG A 269 -2.63 -8.09 -59.69
N GLY A 270 -2.18 -7.83 -60.92
CA GLY A 270 -1.09 -6.90 -61.20
C GLY A 270 -1.40 -5.44 -60.82
N ASN A 271 -2.66 -5.00 -61.02
CA ASN A 271 -3.10 -3.66 -60.64
C ASN A 271 -3.37 -3.53 -59.14
N LEU A 272 -4.01 -4.53 -58.53
CA LEU A 272 -4.25 -4.59 -57.07
C LEU A 272 -2.93 -4.72 -56.30
N GLN A 273 -1.96 -5.51 -56.78
CA GLN A 273 -0.64 -5.59 -56.15
C GLN A 273 0.11 -4.25 -56.19
N ARG A 274 -0.03 -3.46 -57.27
CA ARG A 274 0.55 -2.11 -57.30
C ARG A 274 -0.16 -1.16 -56.34
N GLN A 275 -1.48 -1.27 -56.16
CA GLN A 275 -2.22 -0.47 -55.18
C GLN A 275 -1.87 -0.88 -53.74
N VAL A 276 -1.73 -2.18 -53.47
CA VAL A 276 -1.27 -2.70 -52.16
C VAL A 276 0.15 -2.25 -51.87
N ASN A 277 1.08 -2.37 -52.82
CA ASN A 277 2.45 -1.89 -52.62
C ASN A 277 2.51 -0.37 -52.38
N GLN A 278 1.65 0.42 -53.05
CA GLN A 278 1.54 1.87 -52.79
C GLN A 278 0.89 2.18 -51.43
N ALA A 279 -0.06 1.36 -50.97
CA ALA A 279 -0.65 1.48 -49.64
C ALA A 279 0.36 1.08 -48.55
N ASP A 280 1.13 0.01 -48.75
CA ASP A 280 2.17 -0.45 -47.85
C ASP A 280 3.31 0.57 -47.73
N GLU A 281 3.73 1.21 -48.83
CA GLU A 281 4.70 2.32 -48.79
C GLU A 281 4.16 3.54 -48.01
N ARG A 282 2.86 3.85 -48.12
CA ARG A 282 2.22 4.91 -47.33
C ARG A 282 2.12 4.54 -45.86
N ILE A 283 1.79 3.29 -45.54
CA ILE A 283 1.75 2.77 -44.17
C ILE A 283 3.15 2.82 -43.57
N LEU A 284 4.19 2.37 -44.28
CA LEU A 284 5.58 2.46 -43.83
C LEU A 284 6.04 3.90 -43.59
N GLN A 285 5.62 4.84 -44.44
CA GLN A 285 5.89 6.27 -44.22
C GLN A 285 5.18 6.81 -42.98
N ILE A 286 3.91 6.45 -42.76
CA ILE A 286 3.14 6.85 -41.57
C ILE A 286 3.71 6.19 -40.30
N GLU A 287 4.15 4.94 -40.37
CA GLU A 287 4.80 4.25 -39.25
C GLU A 287 6.17 4.86 -38.92
N ALA A 288 6.91 5.30 -39.93
CA ALA A 288 8.18 6.00 -39.74
C ALA A 288 7.96 7.39 -39.08
N THR A 289 6.95 8.14 -39.50
CA THR A 289 6.60 9.42 -38.86
C THR A 289 6.08 9.20 -37.44
N ASN A 290 5.19 8.23 -37.23
CA ASN A 290 4.66 7.92 -35.90
C ASN A 290 5.75 7.42 -34.93
N LYS A 291 6.74 6.66 -35.42
CA LYS A 291 7.90 6.26 -34.61
C LYS A 291 8.79 7.45 -34.27
N ALA A 292 8.99 8.39 -35.21
CA ALA A 292 9.75 9.61 -34.95
C ALA A 292 9.03 10.52 -33.93
N ASP A 293 7.72 10.69 -34.05
CA ASP A 293 6.90 11.49 -33.15
C ASP A 293 6.79 10.85 -31.76
N ALA A 294 6.62 9.52 -31.68
CA ALA A 294 6.64 8.80 -30.41
C ALA A 294 8.02 8.87 -29.73
N ALA A 295 9.12 8.85 -30.50
CA ALA A 295 10.46 9.03 -29.95
C ALA A 295 10.69 10.47 -29.47
N ALA A 296 10.15 11.48 -30.16
CA ALA A 296 10.20 12.88 -29.73
C ALA A 296 9.39 13.11 -28.45
N LEU A 297 8.17 12.56 -28.37
CA LEU A 297 7.32 12.58 -27.17
C LEU A 297 7.96 11.87 -25.99
N ARG A 298 8.64 10.74 -26.21
CA ARG A 298 9.39 10.05 -25.14
C ARG A 298 10.53 10.92 -24.60
N ARG A 299 11.29 11.58 -25.48
CA ARG A 299 12.36 12.49 -25.06
C ARG A 299 11.83 13.68 -24.26
N THR A 300 10.73 14.30 -24.68
CA THR A 300 10.13 15.40 -23.91
C THR A 300 9.56 14.95 -22.57
N HIS A 301 8.99 13.74 -22.48
CA HIS A 301 8.58 13.14 -21.22
C HIS A 301 9.76 12.79 -20.30
N GLU A 302 10.85 12.26 -20.85
CA GLU A 302 12.08 11.95 -20.12
C GLU A 302 12.76 13.22 -19.60
N GLU A 303 12.82 14.28 -20.41
CA GLU A 303 13.34 15.59 -20.00
C GLU A 303 12.47 16.24 -18.91
N ALA A 304 11.14 16.18 -19.04
CA ALA A 304 10.23 16.65 -18.00
C ALA A 304 10.34 15.84 -16.71
N ALA A 305 10.43 14.51 -16.79
CA ALA A 305 10.64 13.65 -15.63
C ALA A 305 11.98 13.94 -14.93
N ARG A 306 13.02 14.23 -15.70
CA ARG A 306 14.34 14.63 -15.18
C ARG A 306 14.28 15.97 -14.45
N GLN A 307 13.64 16.98 -15.03
CA GLN A 307 13.43 18.29 -14.37
C GLN A 307 12.60 18.17 -13.08
N TRP A 308 11.57 17.32 -13.08
CA TRP A 308 10.80 17.03 -11.87
C TRP A 308 11.61 16.30 -10.80
N ALA A 309 12.50 15.37 -11.18
CA ALA A 309 13.39 14.69 -10.26
C ALA A 309 14.44 15.64 -9.66
N GLU A 310 15.05 16.50 -10.49
CA GLU A 310 16.01 17.52 -10.04
C GLU A 310 15.35 18.50 -9.06
N LYS A 311 14.17 19.03 -9.40
CA LYS A 311 13.43 19.93 -8.50
C LYS A 311 13.02 19.28 -7.17
N ARG A 312 12.61 18.00 -7.21
CA ARG A 312 12.29 17.25 -6.00
C ARG A 312 13.52 17.00 -5.13
N GLN A 313 14.68 16.83 -5.75
CA GLN A 313 15.94 16.66 -5.05
C GLN A 313 16.41 17.98 -4.42
N GLU A 314 16.29 19.11 -5.12
CA GLU A 314 16.55 20.44 -4.56
C GLU A 314 15.63 20.73 -3.35
N GLU A 315 14.33 20.44 -3.46
CA GLU A 315 13.37 20.60 -2.35
C GLU A 315 13.73 19.70 -1.15
N MET A 316 14.19 18.46 -1.40
CA MET A 316 14.66 17.57 -0.34
C MET A 316 15.93 18.09 0.33
N GLU A 317 16.90 18.58 -0.43
CA GLU A 317 18.15 19.16 0.09
C GLU A 317 17.86 20.42 0.94
N GLU A 318 16.91 21.27 0.54
CA GLU A 318 16.45 22.41 1.33
C GLU A 318 15.78 21.98 2.66
N TRP A 319 14.97 20.92 2.64
CA TRP A 319 14.36 20.36 3.85
C TRP A 319 15.39 19.72 4.78
N GLU A 320 16.38 19.02 4.25
CA GLU A 320 17.50 18.46 5.00
C GLU A 320 18.36 19.57 5.63
N GLU A 321 18.65 20.64 4.89
CA GLU A 321 19.41 21.78 5.43
C GLU A 321 18.63 22.51 6.54
N MET A 322 17.31 22.70 6.35
CA MET A 322 16.45 23.33 7.36
C MET A 322 16.32 22.47 8.62
N THR A 323 16.20 21.15 8.49
CA THR A 323 16.15 20.23 9.63
C THR A 323 17.50 20.13 10.34
N ALA A 324 18.62 20.09 9.61
CA ALA A 324 19.96 20.16 10.18
C ALA A 324 20.19 21.45 10.99
N ARG A 325 19.73 22.60 10.48
CA ARG A 325 19.76 23.89 11.20
C ARG A 325 18.92 23.85 12.48
N LYS A 326 17.72 23.27 12.44
CA LYS A 326 16.87 23.11 13.63
C LYS A 326 17.50 22.20 14.69
N ILE A 327 18.13 21.10 14.27
CA ILE A 327 18.84 20.17 15.17
C ILE A 327 20.04 20.88 15.81
N THR A 328 20.79 21.69 15.07
CA THR A 328 21.93 22.44 15.64
C THR A 328 21.50 23.53 16.62
N ILE A 329 20.37 24.20 16.37
CA ILE A 329 19.80 25.17 17.32
C ILE A 329 19.32 24.47 18.59
N ALA A 330 18.53 23.40 18.47
CA ALA A 330 18.03 22.63 19.62
C ALA A 330 19.17 22.02 20.45
N ARG A 331 20.26 21.56 19.80
CA ARG A 331 21.44 21.05 20.49
C ARG A 331 22.17 22.14 21.28
N ARG A 332 22.27 23.36 20.74
CA ARG A 332 22.84 24.50 21.47
C ARG A 332 21.98 24.89 22.67
N GLU A 333 20.66 24.96 22.48
CA GLU A 333 19.72 25.25 23.58
C GLU A 333 19.83 24.19 24.69
N GLN A 334 19.93 22.91 24.34
CA GLN A 334 20.12 21.83 25.31
C GLN A 334 21.49 21.87 26.00
N GLU A 335 22.56 22.21 25.28
CA GLU A 335 23.90 22.42 25.86
C GLU A 335 23.90 23.61 26.83
N ASP A 336 23.24 24.72 26.48
CA ASP A 336 23.10 25.89 27.34
C ASP A 336 22.26 25.60 28.60
N GLU A 337 21.16 24.86 28.48
CA GLU A 337 20.36 24.40 29.62
C GLU A 337 21.14 23.46 30.55
N CYS A 338 21.91 22.52 29.99
CA CYS A 338 22.72 21.60 30.76
C CYS A 338 23.87 22.33 31.48
N ASN A 339 24.47 23.33 30.82
CA ASN A 339 25.49 24.19 31.42
C ASN A 339 24.90 25.06 32.55
N ALA A 340 23.72 25.65 32.35
CA ALA A 340 23.03 26.42 33.38
C ALA A 340 22.64 25.56 34.60
N ALA A 341 22.19 24.32 34.37
CA ALA A 341 21.90 23.37 35.44
C ALA A 341 23.17 22.95 36.19
N ALA A 342 24.29 22.74 35.49
CA ALA A 342 25.59 22.44 36.09
C ALA A 342 26.14 23.61 36.91
N GLU A 343 26.03 24.86 36.42
CA GLU A 343 26.41 26.06 37.17
C GLU A 343 25.56 26.23 38.42
N LYS A 344 24.25 26.00 38.33
CA LYS A 344 23.35 26.05 39.49
C LYS A 344 23.71 24.99 40.53
N ALA A 345 23.99 23.76 40.12
CA ALA A 345 24.44 22.70 41.01
C ALA A 345 25.79 23.02 41.67
N LEU A 346 26.73 23.63 40.94
CA LEU A 346 28.01 24.11 41.48
C LEU A 346 27.81 25.26 42.47
N GLN A 347 26.87 26.18 42.22
CA GLN A 347 26.54 27.25 43.15
C GLN A 347 25.87 26.71 44.43
N GLU A 348 24.98 25.72 44.30
CA GLU A 348 24.31 25.07 45.44
C GLU A 348 25.29 24.25 46.30
N GLU A 349 26.23 23.53 45.69
CA GLU A 349 27.30 22.83 46.43
C GLU A 349 28.32 23.80 47.03
N SER A 350 28.65 24.90 46.36
CA SER A 350 29.48 25.98 46.92
C SER A 350 28.79 26.63 48.13
N ALA A 351 27.48 26.88 48.05
CA ALA A 351 26.69 27.39 49.16
C ALA A 351 26.62 26.39 50.33
N ARG A 352 26.42 25.09 50.05
CA ARG A 352 26.48 24.04 51.09
C ARG A 352 27.85 23.93 51.75
N LEU A 353 28.92 23.99 50.96
CA LEU A 353 30.28 23.97 51.48
C LEU A 353 30.57 25.20 52.35
N ASN A 354 30.08 26.37 51.97
CA ASN A 354 30.16 27.57 52.81
C ASN A 354 29.33 27.44 54.09
N ASP A 355 28.09 26.93 54.02
CA ASP A 355 27.25 26.70 55.20
C ASP A 355 27.86 25.65 56.16
N GLU A 356 28.53 24.64 55.62
CA GLU A 356 29.27 23.63 56.39
C GLU A 356 30.56 24.22 56.97
N LEU A 357 31.27 25.07 56.23
CA LEU A 357 32.45 25.80 56.72
C LEU A 357 32.04 26.76 57.85
N ASP A 358 30.93 27.49 57.71
CA ASP A 358 30.39 28.39 58.72
C ASP A 358 29.92 27.61 59.97
N ARG A 359 29.35 26.41 59.79
CA ARG A 359 29.05 25.50 60.91
C ARG A 359 30.31 25.01 61.62
N GLN A 360 31.35 24.65 60.86
CA GLN A 360 32.63 24.21 61.44
C GLN A 360 33.36 25.36 62.14
N VAL A 361 33.31 26.58 61.58
CA VAL A 361 33.82 27.79 62.22
C VAL A 361 33.01 28.13 63.47
N GLY A 362 31.68 27.98 63.45
CA GLY A 362 30.82 28.11 64.62
C GLY A 362 31.16 27.08 65.70
N HIS A 363 31.39 25.82 65.33
CA HIS A 363 31.85 24.79 66.26
C HIS A 363 33.23 25.11 66.84
N MET A 364 34.17 25.61 66.03
CA MET A 364 35.47 26.06 66.54
C MET A 364 35.37 27.28 67.45
N GLN A 365 34.44 28.21 67.17
CA GLN A 365 34.19 29.37 68.03
C GLN A 365 33.57 28.94 69.36
N ASP A 366 32.57 28.06 69.35
CA ASP A 366 31.95 27.48 70.55
C ASP A 366 32.95 26.67 71.39
N GLU A 367 33.85 25.92 70.73
CA GLU A 367 34.95 25.21 71.41
C GLU A 367 35.99 26.20 71.96
N SER A 368 36.28 27.30 71.27
CA SER A 368 37.16 28.35 71.76
C SER A 368 36.55 29.09 72.96
N GLU A 369 35.24 29.37 72.96
CA GLU A 369 34.52 29.98 74.09
C GLU A 369 34.43 29.02 75.28
N LYS A 370 34.26 27.71 75.03
CA LYS A 370 34.36 26.68 76.08
C LYS A 370 35.77 26.55 76.65
N LEU A 371 36.80 26.69 75.82
CA LEU A 371 38.20 26.71 76.26
C LEU A 371 38.53 27.99 77.03
N ILE A 372 37.98 29.14 76.65
CA ILE A 372 38.13 30.41 77.37
C ILE A 372 37.36 30.36 78.70
N SER A 373 36.13 29.86 78.72
CA SER A 373 35.34 29.66 79.93
C SER A 373 36.00 28.63 80.87
N GLY A 374 36.58 27.56 80.31
CA GLY A 374 37.39 26.58 81.06
C GLY A 374 38.68 27.17 81.62
N LEU A 375 39.33 28.10 80.91
CA LEU A 375 40.51 28.83 81.38
C LEU A 375 40.17 29.88 82.45
N GLU A 376 39.02 30.55 82.36
CA GLU A 376 38.51 31.48 83.38
C GLU A 376 38.08 30.72 84.66
N GLN A 377 37.52 29.52 84.49
CA GLN A 377 37.19 28.62 85.60
C GLN A 377 38.46 28.00 86.22
N ALA A 378 39.49 27.71 85.43
CA ALA A 378 40.78 27.25 85.92
C ALA A 378 41.58 28.36 86.66
N MET A 379 41.50 29.63 86.22
CA MET A 379 42.13 30.76 86.92
C MET A 379 41.44 31.12 88.25
N THR A 380 40.14 30.88 88.35
CA THR A 380 39.39 31.05 89.62
C THR A 380 39.67 29.90 90.60
N ASN A 381 39.83 28.67 90.10
CA ASN A 381 40.23 27.52 90.91
C ASN A 381 41.71 27.57 91.34
N LEU A 382 42.63 28.09 90.51
CA LEU A 382 44.04 28.29 90.89
C LEU A 382 44.23 29.35 92.00
N LYS A 383 43.28 30.27 92.18
CA LYS A 383 43.26 31.22 93.30
C LYS A 383 42.78 30.59 94.62
N THR A 384 41.92 29.57 94.56
CA THR A 384 41.43 28.83 95.74
C THR A 384 42.37 27.67 96.14
N GLU A 385 43.06 27.04 95.18
CA GLU A 385 44.01 25.94 95.42
C GLU A 385 45.34 26.38 96.06
N LYS A 386 45.75 27.64 95.90
CA LYS A 386 46.94 28.19 96.61
C LYS A 386 46.76 28.22 98.14
N GLY A 387 45.52 28.20 98.64
CA GLY A 387 45.22 28.13 100.08
C GLY A 387 45.11 26.71 100.64
N ALA A 388 44.71 25.74 99.81
CA ALA A 388 44.47 24.35 100.24
C ALA A 388 45.74 23.46 100.18
N LEU A 389 46.70 23.79 99.31
CA LEU A 389 47.94 23.03 99.12
C LEU A 389 48.96 23.17 100.28
N ALA A 390 48.69 24.00 101.29
CA ALA A 390 49.50 24.05 102.52
C ALA A 390 49.09 22.98 103.56
N THR A 391 47.92 22.35 103.41
CA THR A 391 47.35 21.40 104.39
C THR A 391 47.26 19.95 103.91
N GLU A 392 47.51 19.67 102.63
CA GLU A 392 47.42 18.30 102.06
C GLU A 392 48.78 17.59 101.90
N LEU A 393 49.88 18.22 102.31
CA LEU A 393 51.22 17.61 102.29
C LEU A 393 51.48 16.66 103.48
N GLU A 394 50.49 16.44 104.36
CA GLU A 394 50.58 15.53 105.51
C GLU A 394 49.69 14.27 105.36
N THR A 395 48.79 14.22 104.36
CA THR A 395 47.84 13.11 104.15
C THR A 395 48.16 12.19 102.97
N LEU A 396 49.21 12.49 102.19
CA LEU A 396 49.60 11.73 100.99
C LEU A 396 50.56 10.55 101.26
N THR A 397 50.94 10.30 102.52
CA THR A 397 51.74 9.13 102.92
C THR A 397 50.90 7.91 103.30
N THR A 398 49.58 8.05 103.48
CA THR A 398 48.68 6.94 103.89
C THR A 398 47.71 6.44 102.82
N LYS A 399 47.67 7.06 101.63
CA LYS A 399 46.78 6.64 100.52
C LYS A 399 47.47 5.87 99.39
N LEU A 400 48.73 5.47 99.58
CA LEU A 400 49.47 4.67 98.60
C LEU A 400 49.26 3.15 98.78
N GLU A 401 48.69 2.72 99.92
CA GLU A 401 48.36 1.31 100.19
C GLU A 401 46.96 0.90 99.71
N GLU A 402 46.03 1.83 99.47
CA GLU A 402 44.66 1.54 98.97
C GLU A 402 44.56 1.51 97.43
N THR A 403 45.64 1.86 96.70
CA THR A 403 45.65 1.89 95.23
C THR A 403 46.03 0.55 94.58
N GLU A 404 46.48 -0.44 95.36
CA GLU A 404 46.81 -1.78 94.84
C GLU A 404 45.59 -2.73 94.80
N ASP A 405 44.65 -2.61 95.75
CA ASP A 405 43.42 -3.43 95.76
C ASP A 405 42.37 -2.94 94.73
N SER A 406 42.28 -1.62 94.51
CA SER A 406 41.35 -1.03 93.54
C SER A 406 41.72 -1.32 92.07
N LEU A 407 42.99 -1.62 91.79
CA LEU A 407 43.48 -2.00 90.47
C LEU A 407 43.09 -3.44 90.08
N TYR A 408 42.91 -4.34 91.04
CA TYR A 408 42.49 -5.72 90.79
C TYR A 408 40.99 -5.84 90.49
N ASP A 409 40.15 -5.07 91.21
CA ASP A 409 38.70 -5.05 91.00
C ASP A 409 38.32 -4.42 89.64
N LEU A 410 38.99 -3.33 89.24
CA LEU A 410 38.82 -2.71 87.92
C LEU A 410 39.21 -3.66 86.76
N GLN A 411 40.18 -4.55 86.97
CA GLN A 411 40.59 -5.53 85.96
C GLN A 411 39.58 -6.69 85.80
N GLN A 412 38.86 -7.07 86.86
CA GLN A 412 37.78 -8.05 86.78
C GLN A 412 36.49 -7.44 86.20
N GLU A 413 36.18 -6.19 86.52
CA GLU A 413 35.02 -5.50 85.95
C GLU A 413 35.20 -5.19 84.46
N CYS A 414 36.43 -4.87 84.02
CA CYS A 414 36.76 -4.73 82.60
C CYS A 414 36.63 -6.06 81.83
N LYS A 415 36.89 -7.22 82.47
CA LYS A 415 36.64 -8.55 81.87
C LYS A 415 35.14 -8.85 81.73
N ARG A 416 34.33 -8.52 82.75
CA ARG A 416 32.87 -8.70 82.70
C ARG A 416 32.22 -7.82 81.62
N VAL A 417 32.59 -6.53 81.55
CA VAL A 417 32.07 -5.59 80.55
C VAL A 417 32.49 -5.96 79.13
N LYS A 418 33.70 -6.51 78.92
CA LYS A 418 34.10 -7.06 77.61
C LYS A 418 33.25 -8.26 77.21
N MET A 419 32.90 -9.14 78.16
CA MET A 419 32.06 -10.30 77.88
C MET A 419 30.62 -9.87 77.55
N ASP A 420 30.03 -8.96 78.32
CA ASP A 420 28.68 -8.44 78.07
C ASP A 420 28.58 -7.62 76.78
N SER A 421 29.60 -6.81 76.47
CA SER A 421 29.72 -6.08 75.19
C SER A 421 29.83 -7.06 74.00
N SER A 422 30.67 -8.09 74.11
CA SER A 422 30.79 -9.10 73.06
C SER A 422 29.49 -9.87 72.84
N LEU A 423 28.72 -10.14 73.90
CA LEU A 423 27.43 -10.80 73.84
C LEU A 423 26.36 -9.89 73.20
N ALA A 424 26.38 -8.59 73.50
CA ALA A 424 25.49 -7.61 72.90
C ALA A 424 25.75 -7.43 71.40
N VAL A 425 27.02 -7.35 70.99
CA VAL A 425 27.44 -7.33 69.58
C VAL A 425 27.02 -8.62 68.88
N TRP A 426 27.18 -9.78 69.51
CA TRP A 426 26.76 -11.04 68.91
C TRP A 426 25.24 -11.12 68.73
N LYS A 427 24.46 -10.65 69.71
CA LYS A 427 22.99 -10.57 69.61
C LYS A 427 22.53 -9.59 68.51
N SER A 428 23.18 -8.43 68.36
CA SER A 428 22.85 -7.48 67.30
C SER A 428 23.24 -8.00 65.92
N VAL A 429 24.42 -8.60 65.77
CA VAL A 429 24.87 -9.27 64.54
C VAL A 429 23.91 -10.40 64.15
N THR A 430 23.46 -11.21 65.11
CA THR A 430 22.50 -12.30 64.85
C THR A 430 21.14 -11.77 64.40
N LYS A 431 20.62 -10.69 65.01
CA LYS A 431 19.38 -10.02 64.56
C LYS A 431 19.50 -9.43 63.16
N ILE A 432 20.64 -8.80 62.83
CA ILE A 432 20.93 -8.28 61.49
C ILE A 432 20.95 -9.43 60.48
N PHE A 433 21.57 -10.57 60.82
CA PHE A 433 21.59 -11.75 59.95
C PHE A 433 20.18 -12.31 59.71
N GLN A 434 19.35 -12.40 60.75
CA GLN A 434 17.96 -12.84 60.62
C GLN A 434 17.09 -11.88 59.80
N MET A 435 17.26 -10.56 59.96
CA MET A 435 16.59 -9.57 59.11
C MET A 435 17.05 -9.68 57.66
N ARG A 436 18.35 -9.82 57.42
CA ARG A 436 18.92 -9.97 56.08
C ARG A 436 18.40 -11.23 55.38
N GLN A 437 18.30 -12.34 56.11
CA GLN A 437 17.74 -13.58 55.59
C GLN A 437 16.25 -13.43 55.23
N ARG A 438 15.43 -12.84 56.10
CA ARG A 438 14.00 -12.57 55.80
C ARG A 438 13.82 -11.62 54.61
N PHE A 439 14.65 -10.59 54.49
CA PHE A 439 14.64 -9.69 53.33
C PHE A 439 15.02 -10.44 52.05
N GLN A 440 16.03 -11.30 52.09
CA GLN A 440 16.42 -12.12 50.93
C GLN A 440 15.31 -13.11 50.52
N GLU A 441 14.66 -13.75 51.49
CA GLU A 441 13.51 -14.62 51.24
C GLU A 441 12.32 -13.84 50.67
N GLY A 442 12.05 -12.64 51.20
CA GLY A 442 11.01 -11.74 50.69
C GLY A 442 11.28 -11.25 49.26
N ILE A 443 12.52 -10.86 48.94
CA ILE A 443 12.92 -10.47 47.59
C ILE A 443 12.78 -11.65 46.62
N ALA A 444 13.26 -12.84 46.99
CA ALA A 444 13.15 -14.03 46.14
C ALA A 444 11.68 -14.42 45.87
N GLN A 445 10.79 -14.19 46.83
CA GLN A 445 9.36 -14.45 46.67
C GLN A 445 8.68 -13.39 45.78
N PHE A 446 9.05 -12.12 45.93
CA PHE A 446 8.63 -11.04 45.03
C PHE A 446 9.09 -11.29 43.59
N ASP A 447 10.36 -11.66 43.39
CA ASP A 447 10.91 -11.96 42.07
C ASP A 447 10.18 -13.13 41.42
N LYS A 448 9.82 -14.16 42.21
CA LYS A 448 9.05 -15.30 41.73
C LYS A 448 7.63 -14.91 41.33
N GLU A 449 6.94 -14.09 42.12
CA GLU A 449 5.59 -13.60 41.81
C GLU A 449 5.60 -12.65 40.61
N ALA A 450 6.59 -11.77 40.51
CA ALA A 450 6.76 -10.88 39.35
C ALA A 450 7.06 -11.67 38.07
N ALA A 451 7.93 -12.68 38.14
CA ALA A 451 8.23 -13.56 37.00
C ALA A 451 6.99 -14.35 36.56
N GLN A 452 6.17 -14.82 37.50
CA GLN A 452 4.95 -15.55 37.20
C GLN A 452 3.87 -14.65 36.58
N ARG A 453 3.65 -13.44 37.14
CA ARG A 453 2.75 -12.44 36.54
C ARG A 453 3.20 -12.05 35.14
N TYR A 454 4.50 -11.85 34.93
CA TYR A 454 5.04 -11.55 33.61
C TYR A 454 4.78 -12.69 32.61
N ALA A 455 4.94 -13.95 33.04
CA ALA A 455 4.64 -15.11 32.20
C ALA A 455 3.14 -15.19 31.84
N ASP A 456 2.24 -14.95 32.78
CA ASP A 456 0.80 -14.97 32.58
C ASP A 456 0.35 -13.86 31.61
N ILE A 457 0.83 -12.61 31.82
CA ILE A 457 0.55 -11.47 30.92
C ILE A 457 1.09 -11.76 29.51
N LYS A 458 2.30 -12.32 29.41
CA LYS A 458 2.89 -12.69 28.12
C LYS A 458 2.05 -13.74 27.40
N GLN A 459 1.53 -14.75 28.12
CA GLN A 459 0.68 -15.78 27.54
C GLN A 459 -0.68 -15.22 27.08
N GLU A 460 -1.30 -14.33 27.86
CA GLU A 460 -2.55 -13.68 27.47
C GLU A 460 -2.37 -12.77 26.25
N MET A 461 -1.29 -11.99 26.20
CA MET A 461 -0.96 -11.15 25.05
C MET A 461 -0.67 -11.99 23.80
N GLN A 462 0.03 -13.12 23.94
CA GLN A 462 0.27 -14.04 22.84
C GLN A 462 -1.04 -14.65 22.31
N ALA A 463 -1.94 -15.09 23.19
CA ALA A 463 -3.24 -15.62 22.78
C ALA A 463 -4.09 -14.58 22.03
N LYS A 464 -4.04 -13.30 22.45
CA LYS A 464 -4.71 -12.19 21.75
C LYS A 464 -4.08 -11.90 20.39
N LEU A 465 -2.74 -11.94 20.30
CA LEU A 465 -2.02 -11.76 19.05
C LEU A 465 -2.37 -12.89 18.06
N ASP A 466 -2.40 -14.14 18.52
CA ASP A 466 -2.75 -15.30 17.70
C ASP A 466 -4.21 -15.20 17.20
N HIS A 467 -5.14 -14.77 18.05
CA HIS A 467 -6.54 -14.55 17.67
C HIS A 467 -6.69 -13.43 16.63
N SER A 468 -6.00 -12.29 16.82
CA SER A 468 -5.97 -11.19 15.85
C SER A 468 -5.39 -11.64 14.51
N THR A 469 -4.27 -12.36 14.55
CA THR A 469 -3.61 -12.93 13.36
C THR A 469 -4.54 -13.88 12.60
N TRP A 470 -5.24 -14.76 13.32
CA TRP A 470 -6.23 -15.66 12.72
C TRP A 470 -7.39 -14.89 12.06
N MET A 471 -7.87 -13.82 12.70
CA MET A 471 -8.95 -12.99 12.16
C MET A 471 -8.49 -12.21 10.91
N ILE A 472 -7.26 -11.69 10.90
CA ILE A 472 -6.65 -11.05 9.73
C ILE A 472 -6.55 -12.04 8.57
N LEU A 473 -6.05 -13.25 8.81
CA LEU A 473 -5.97 -14.30 7.79
C LEU A 473 -7.35 -14.68 7.24
N ARG A 474 -8.37 -14.73 8.09
CA ARG A 474 -9.75 -15.02 7.67
C ARG A 474 -10.34 -13.91 6.80
N LEU A 475 -10.11 -12.65 7.16
CA LEU A 475 -10.53 -11.49 6.36
C LEU A 475 -9.77 -11.41 5.03
N ALA A 476 -8.47 -11.69 5.03
CA ALA A 476 -7.66 -11.76 3.82
C ALA A 476 -8.18 -12.84 2.84
N SER A 477 -8.55 -14.01 3.36
CA SER A 477 -9.18 -15.07 2.55
C SER A 477 -10.50 -14.63 1.94
N LEU A 478 -11.35 -13.90 2.67
CA LEU A 478 -12.61 -13.36 2.12
C LEU A 478 -12.38 -12.29 1.05
N LEU A 479 -11.38 -11.42 1.23
CA LEU A 479 -10.99 -10.44 0.23
C LEU A 479 -10.53 -11.12 -1.06
N GLN A 480 -9.72 -12.17 -0.94
CA GLN A 480 -9.29 -12.96 -2.09
C GLN A 480 -10.47 -13.63 -2.80
N ASP A 481 -11.41 -14.24 -2.07
CA ASP A 481 -12.63 -14.81 -2.64
C ASP A 481 -13.47 -13.75 -3.37
N ASN A 482 -13.56 -12.54 -2.80
CA ASN A 482 -14.26 -11.41 -3.40
C ASN A 482 -13.60 -10.95 -4.71
N ASP A 483 -12.26 -10.82 -4.71
CA ASP A 483 -11.52 -10.44 -5.91
C ASP A 483 -11.64 -11.48 -7.02
N VAL A 484 -11.59 -12.78 -6.68
CA VAL A 484 -11.83 -13.86 -7.65
C VAL A 484 -13.25 -13.77 -8.22
N ALA A 485 -14.27 -13.54 -7.39
CA ALA A 485 -15.65 -13.36 -7.85
C ALA A 485 -15.78 -12.13 -8.77
N ARG A 486 -15.12 -11.01 -8.43
CA ARG A 486 -15.09 -9.78 -9.23
C ARG A 486 -14.42 -10.00 -10.58
N ILE A 487 -13.23 -10.61 -10.61
CA ILE A 487 -12.48 -10.92 -11.83
C ILE A 487 -13.29 -11.83 -12.75
N ASN A 488 -13.90 -12.88 -12.19
CA ASN A 488 -14.73 -13.80 -12.96
C ASN A 488 -15.98 -13.12 -13.55
N THR A 489 -16.63 -12.25 -12.78
CA THR A 489 -17.78 -11.47 -13.26
C THR A 489 -17.38 -10.52 -14.39
N LEU A 490 -16.23 -9.84 -14.25
CA LEU A 490 -15.67 -8.98 -15.30
C LEU A 490 -15.30 -9.77 -16.56
N ALA A 491 -14.73 -10.97 -16.40
CA ALA A 491 -14.38 -11.85 -17.52
C ALA A 491 -15.64 -12.30 -18.30
N ILE A 492 -16.74 -12.58 -17.61
CA ILE A 492 -18.03 -12.87 -18.27
C ILE A 492 -18.58 -11.62 -18.97
N LEU A 493 -18.55 -10.46 -18.33
CA LEU A 493 -19.03 -9.19 -18.90
C LEU A 493 -18.27 -8.78 -20.18
N THR A 494 -16.97 -9.02 -20.22
CA THR A 494 -16.09 -8.53 -21.30
C THR A 494 -15.75 -9.60 -22.34
N GLY A 495 -15.77 -10.88 -21.95
CA GLY A 495 -15.29 -12.00 -22.77
C GLY A 495 -16.35 -13.01 -23.22
N HIS A 496 -17.57 -12.98 -22.66
CA HIS A 496 -18.58 -13.98 -23.02
C HIS A 496 -19.03 -13.83 -24.47
N ARG A 497 -18.61 -14.78 -25.32
CA ARG A 497 -18.94 -14.85 -26.75
C ARG A 497 -18.67 -13.54 -27.52
N THR A 498 -17.71 -12.74 -27.09
CA THR A 498 -17.36 -11.46 -27.72
C THR A 498 -17.00 -11.62 -29.21
N ALA A 499 -16.35 -12.71 -29.58
CA ALA A 499 -16.05 -13.01 -30.98
C ALA A 499 -17.31 -13.25 -31.82
N GLU A 500 -18.32 -13.96 -31.27
CA GLU A 500 -19.60 -14.16 -31.94
C GLU A 500 -20.40 -12.87 -32.02
N LEU A 501 -20.39 -12.05 -30.96
CA LEU A 501 -21.04 -10.72 -30.95
C LEU A 501 -20.44 -9.80 -32.03
N ILE A 502 -19.11 -9.74 -32.14
CA ILE A 502 -18.42 -8.95 -33.16
C ILE A 502 -18.72 -9.50 -34.56
N SER A 503 -18.67 -10.83 -34.75
CA SER A 503 -18.98 -11.45 -36.03
C SER A 503 -20.42 -11.18 -36.47
N SER A 504 -21.39 -11.31 -35.56
CA SER A 504 -22.81 -11.05 -35.84
C SER A 504 -23.07 -9.57 -36.10
N ARG A 505 -22.42 -8.65 -35.37
CA ARG A 505 -22.48 -7.21 -35.66
C ARG A 505 -21.99 -6.89 -37.06
N ASN A 506 -20.83 -7.42 -37.45
CA ASN A 506 -20.29 -7.22 -38.79
C ASN A 506 -21.23 -7.79 -39.87
N LYS A 507 -21.85 -8.95 -39.59
CA LYS A 507 -22.84 -9.56 -40.50
C LYS A 507 -24.08 -8.68 -40.66
N ILE A 508 -24.64 -8.15 -39.56
CA ILE A 508 -25.76 -7.21 -39.59
C ILE A 508 -25.40 -5.97 -40.40
N GLN A 509 -24.23 -5.38 -40.18
CA GLN A 509 -23.80 -4.20 -40.93
C GLN A 509 -23.72 -4.44 -42.45
N VAL A 510 -23.27 -5.62 -42.87
CA VAL A 510 -23.27 -6.02 -44.29
C VAL A 510 -24.70 -6.21 -44.80
N MET A 511 -25.57 -6.86 -44.02
CA MET A 511 -26.99 -7.04 -44.37
C MET A 511 -27.73 -5.70 -44.49
N GLU A 512 -27.48 -4.74 -43.59
CA GLU A 512 -28.05 -3.38 -43.66
C GLU A 512 -27.65 -2.67 -44.96
N GLN A 513 -26.38 -2.78 -45.37
CA GLN A 513 -25.90 -2.23 -46.64
C GLN A 513 -26.57 -2.91 -47.85
N ASP A 514 -26.74 -4.23 -47.79
CA ASP A 514 -27.42 -4.98 -48.86
C ASP A 514 -28.92 -4.66 -48.93
N LEU A 515 -29.60 -4.44 -47.79
CA LEU A 515 -30.99 -3.99 -47.74
C LEU A 515 -31.15 -2.60 -48.37
N GLU A 516 -30.24 -1.67 -48.04
CA GLU A 516 -30.22 -0.33 -48.64
C GLU A 516 -30.02 -0.43 -50.16
N ARG A 517 -29.04 -1.24 -50.61
CA ARG A 517 -28.79 -1.48 -52.03
C ARG A 517 -30.01 -2.07 -52.75
N LEU A 518 -30.65 -3.10 -52.19
CA LEU A 518 -31.84 -3.73 -52.76
C LEU A 518 -33.02 -2.75 -52.84
N THR A 519 -33.15 -1.88 -51.85
CA THR A 519 -34.16 -0.81 -51.84
C THR A 519 -33.91 0.18 -52.98
N MET A 520 -32.67 0.67 -53.12
CA MET A 520 -32.30 1.57 -54.22
C MET A 520 -32.46 0.93 -55.61
N GLU A 521 -32.09 -0.34 -55.76
CA GLU A 521 -32.29 -1.09 -57.02
C GLU A 521 -33.77 -1.22 -57.37
N LYS A 522 -34.63 -1.48 -56.36
CA LYS A 522 -36.07 -1.56 -56.54
C LYS A 522 -36.67 -0.21 -56.92
N ASP A 523 -36.31 0.86 -56.22
CA ASP A 523 -36.78 2.22 -56.50
C ASP A 523 -36.39 2.66 -57.91
N SER A 524 -35.15 2.36 -58.35
CA SER A 524 -34.71 2.64 -59.72
C SER A 524 -35.51 1.87 -60.79
N LEU A 525 -35.93 0.63 -60.50
CA LEU A 525 -36.81 -0.13 -61.40
C LEU A 525 -38.23 0.42 -61.41
N GLU A 526 -38.75 0.90 -60.27
CA GLU A 526 -40.05 1.57 -60.18
C GLU A 526 -40.06 2.89 -60.96
N GLU A 527 -39.00 3.69 -60.87
CA GLU A 527 -38.82 4.91 -61.70
C GLU A 527 -38.79 4.57 -63.20
N GLN A 528 -38.05 3.54 -63.60
CA GLN A 528 -38.03 3.08 -65.00
C GLN A 528 -39.41 2.65 -65.47
N LYS A 529 -40.17 1.95 -64.63
CA LYS A 529 -41.54 1.54 -64.92
C LYS A 529 -42.44 2.76 -65.13
N GLU A 530 -42.35 3.77 -64.26
CA GLU A 530 -43.14 5.01 -64.39
C GLU A 530 -42.81 5.74 -65.69
N MET A 531 -41.53 5.79 -66.10
CA MET A 531 -41.14 6.35 -67.39
C MET A 531 -41.76 5.58 -68.57
N PHE A 532 -41.73 4.25 -68.54
CA PHE A 532 -42.36 3.44 -69.60
C PHE A 532 -43.88 3.59 -69.65
N ASP A 533 -44.55 3.72 -68.50
CA ASP A 533 -46.00 3.95 -68.42
C ASP A 533 -46.38 5.33 -69.00
N GLY A 534 -45.58 6.36 -68.70
CA GLY A 534 -45.71 7.68 -69.31
C GLY A 534 -45.55 7.66 -70.84
N ASP A 535 -44.53 6.95 -71.32
CA ASP A 535 -44.29 6.75 -72.76
C ASP A 535 -45.43 6.00 -73.45
N ILE A 536 -45.94 4.92 -72.83
CA ILE A 536 -47.08 4.16 -73.35
C ILE A 536 -48.30 5.07 -73.42
N THR A 537 -48.58 5.85 -72.38
CA THR A 537 -49.71 6.80 -72.34
C THR A 537 -49.58 7.85 -73.45
N GLN A 538 -48.37 8.35 -73.72
CA GLN A 538 -48.11 9.28 -74.83
C GLN A 538 -48.33 8.61 -76.19
N MET A 539 -47.84 7.39 -76.39
CA MET A 539 -48.05 6.63 -77.63
C MET A 539 -49.53 6.29 -77.85
N GLU A 540 -50.27 5.92 -76.81
CA GLU A 540 -51.72 5.70 -76.88
C GLU A 540 -52.49 6.95 -77.28
N ARG A 541 -52.04 8.13 -76.84
CA ARG A 541 -52.58 9.41 -77.30
C ARG A 541 -52.31 9.63 -78.80
N GLN A 542 -51.09 9.35 -79.27
CA GLN A 542 -50.75 9.43 -80.69
C GLN A 542 -51.56 8.44 -81.54
N VAL A 543 -51.83 7.24 -81.03
CA VAL A 543 -52.74 6.28 -81.66
C VAL A 543 -54.14 6.88 -81.83
N ARG A 544 -54.72 7.50 -80.79
CA ARG A 544 -56.04 8.18 -80.90
C ARG A 544 -56.03 9.29 -81.95
N GLU A 545 -54.96 10.09 -82.00
CA GLU A 545 -54.78 11.15 -83.00
C GLU A 545 -54.66 10.59 -84.42
N LEU A 546 -53.90 9.52 -84.63
CA LEU A 546 -53.79 8.80 -85.92
C LEU A 546 -55.13 8.18 -86.33
N GLU A 547 -55.86 7.55 -85.41
CA GLU A 547 -57.18 7.01 -85.66
C GLU A 547 -58.17 8.10 -86.08
N ASP A 548 -58.15 9.27 -85.44
CA ASP A 548 -58.97 10.41 -85.81
C ASP A 548 -58.61 10.95 -87.20
N MET A 549 -57.31 11.00 -87.54
CA MET A 549 -56.86 11.34 -88.88
C MET A 549 -57.31 10.31 -89.93
N ILE A 550 -57.26 9.01 -89.61
CA ILE A 550 -57.76 7.95 -90.49
C ILE A 550 -59.28 8.05 -90.66
N ARG A 551 -60.02 8.30 -89.56
CA ARG A 551 -61.48 8.53 -89.57
C ARG A 551 -61.83 9.73 -90.46
N SER A 552 -61.15 10.86 -90.28
CA SER A 552 -61.33 12.07 -91.09
C SER A 552 -60.95 11.84 -92.56
N HIS A 553 -59.82 11.21 -92.83
CA HIS A 553 -59.37 10.88 -94.19
C HIS A 553 -60.30 9.89 -94.90
N ASN A 554 -60.96 8.98 -94.18
CA ASN A 554 -61.96 8.07 -94.73
C ASN A 554 -63.31 8.76 -95.04
N GLN A 555 -63.62 9.88 -94.39
CA GLN A 555 -64.78 10.72 -94.72
C GLN A 555 -64.56 11.54 -96.00
N GLU A 556 -63.30 11.88 -96.32
CA GLU A 556 -62.92 12.44 -97.62
C GLU A 556 -63.08 11.36 -98.71
N SER A 557 -63.95 11.61 -99.71
CA SER A 557 -64.25 10.60 -100.74
C SER A 557 -63.01 10.19 -101.55
N SER A 558 -62.72 8.88 -101.55
CA SER A 558 -61.68 8.24 -102.37
C SER A 558 -62.00 8.20 -103.87
N MET A 559 -63.21 8.65 -104.24
CA MET A 559 -63.79 8.63 -105.58
C MET A 559 -64.03 10.05 -106.07
N SER A 560 -63.21 10.49 -107.01
CA SER A 560 -63.47 11.68 -107.83
C SER A 560 -63.89 11.18 -109.21
N ASN A 561 -65.17 11.40 -109.59
CA ASN A 561 -65.73 11.01 -110.89
C ASN A 561 -65.55 9.52 -111.27
N GLY A 562 -65.67 8.60 -110.31
CA GLY A 562 -65.57 7.15 -110.57
C GLY A 562 -64.16 6.62 -110.86
N ARG A 563 -63.12 7.44 -110.67
CA ARG A 563 -61.72 7.01 -110.68
C ARG A 563 -61.16 7.00 -109.25
N ILE A 564 -60.44 5.93 -108.90
CA ILE A 564 -59.78 5.78 -107.60
C ILE A 564 -58.68 6.84 -107.48
N ASN A 565 -58.73 7.66 -106.43
CA ASN A 565 -57.67 8.60 -106.13
C ASN A 565 -56.45 7.86 -105.53
N VAL A 566 -55.43 7.62 -106.35
CA VAL A 566 -54.19 6.91 -105.96
C VAL A 566 -53.44 7.64 -104.84
N ALA A 567 -53.50 8.97 -104.77
CA ALA A 567 -52.86 9.74 -103.71
C ALA A 567 -53.57 9.53 -102.35
N HIS A 568 -54.90 9.45 -102.37
CA HIS A 568 -55.72 9.13 -101.18
C HIS A 568 -55.42 7.70 -100.68
N ALA A 569 -55.39 6.71 -101.58
CA ALA A 569 -55.02 5.34 -101.23
C ALA A 569 -53.59 5.22 -100.66
N ARG A 570 -52.64 5.99 -101.19
CA ARG A 570 -51.25 6.01 -100.68
C ARG A 570 -51.15 6.67 -99.31
N LYS A 571 -51.88 7.76 -99.06
CA LYS A 571 -51.93 8.43 -97.75
C LYS A 571 -52.59 7.54 -96.70
N LYS A 572 -53.68 6.84 -97.04
CA LYS A 572 -54.32 5.84 -96.18
C LYS A 572 -53.35 4.72 -95.79
N ARG A 573 -52.67 4.09 -96.75
CA ARG A 573 -51.67 3.04 -96.45
C ARG A 573 -50.56 3.52 -95.53
N ARG A 574 -50.09 4.77 -95.69
CA ARG A 574 -49.07 5.35 -94.80
C ARG A 574 -49.59 5.49 -93.38
N LEU A 575 -50.78 6.07 -93.19
CA LEU A 575 -51.39 6.21 -91.88
C LEU A 575 -51.66 4.85 -91.23
N ASP A 576 -52.12 3.86 -92.01
CA ASP A 576 -52.32 2.48 -91.53
C ASP A 576 -50.98 1.84 -91.10
N THR A 577 -49.89 2.06 -91.85
CA THR A 577 -48.54 1.56 -91.50
C THR A 577 -47.98 2.25 -90.26
N GLU A 578 -48.16 3.56 -90.14
CA GLU A 578 -47.73 4.35 -88.98
C GLU A 578 -48.49 3.93 -87.72
N LEU A 579 -49.79 3.64 -87.84
CA LEU A 579 -50.60 3.09 -86.75
C LEU A 579 -50.13 1.71 -86.31
N GLU A 580 -49.88 0.78 -87.25
CA GLU A 580 -49.37 -0.56 -86.96
C GLU A 580 -48.01 -0.50 -86.25
N GLN A 581 -47.09 0.36 -86.71
CA GLN A 581 -45.79 0.56 -86.06
C GLN A 581 -45.90 1.11 -84.63
N LEU A 582 -46.83 2.05 -84.40
CA LEU A 582 -47.07 2.60 -83.06
C LEU A 582 -47.68 1.56 -82.12
N LEU A 583 -48.61 0.73 -82.60
CA LEU A 583 -49.19 -0.36 -81.82
C LEU A 583 -48.15 -1.43 -81.48
N GLU A 584 -47.28 -1.80 -82.42
CA GLU A 584 -46.18 -2.74 -82.18
C GLU A 584 -45.19 -2.19 -81.13
N SER A 585 -44.86 -0.90 -81.20
CA SER A 585 -44.01 -0.23 -80.20
C SER A 585 -44.64 -0.20 -78.80
N ILE A 586 -45.95 0.07 -78.70
CA ILE A 586 -46.69 -0.01 -77.43
C ILE A 586 -46.65 -1.42 -76.86
N GLU A 587 -46.87 -2.44 -77.70
CA GLU A 587 -46.86 -3.84 -77.26
C GLU A 587 -45.46 -4.27 -76.78
N GLN A 588 -44.40 -3.85 -77.48
CA GLN A 588 -43.01 -4.05 -77.05
C GLN A 588 -42.74 -3.37 -75.70
N LYS A 589 -43.17 -2.11 -75.50
CA LYS A 589 -43.00 -1.39 -74.23
C LYS A 589 -43.80 -2.01 -73.08
N ARG A 590 -45.00 -2.53 -73.34
CA ARG A 590 -45.78 -3.27 -72.34
C ARG A 590 -45.10 -4.57 -71.94
N HIS A 591 -44.47 -5.27 -72.89
CA HIS A 591 -43.70 -6.47 -72.59
C HIS A 591 -42.47 -6.17 -71.73
N THR A 592 -41.73 -5.10 -72.03
CA THR A 592 -40.60 -4.66 -71.19
C THR A 592 -41.06 -4.22 -69.80
N MET A 593 -42.19 -3.51 -69.71
CA MET A 593 -42.78 -3.11 -68.43
C MET A 593 -43.16 -4.32 -67.57
N SER A 594 -43.78 -5.35 -68.16
CA SER A 594 -44.09 -6.60 -67.46
C SER A 594 -42.82 -7.32 -66.96
N THR A 595 -41.72 -7.24 -67.71
CA THR A 595 -40.42 -7.77 -67.29
C THR A 595 -39.84 -6.98 -66.10
N ILE A 596 -39.98 -5.65 -66.11
CA ILE A 596 -39.58 -4.79 -64.99
C ILE A 596 -40.41 -5.10 -63.74
N ASP A 597 -41.72 -5.30 -63.87
CA ASP A 597 -42.61 -5.70 -62.76
C ASP A 597 -42.17 -7.03 -62.11
N GLN A 598 -41.78 -8.01 -62.91
CA GLN A 598 -41.23 -9.27 -62.40
C GLN A 598 -39.94 -9.04 -61.62
N ARG A 599 -39.05 -8.16 -62.10
CA ARG A 599 -37.81 -7.82 -61.40
C ARG A 599 -38.06 -7.06 -60.10
N ILE A 600 -39.00 -6.11 -60.07
CA ILE A 600 -39.40 -5.40 -58.84
C ILE A 600 -39.90 -6.40 -57.80
N THR A 601 -40.74 -7.35 -58.22
CA THR A 601 -41.26 -8.40 -57.34
C THR A 601 -40.15 -9.29 -56.81
N GLN A 602 -39.23 -9.71 -57.69
CA GLN A 602 -38.05 -10.51 -57.29
C GLN A 602 -37.17 -9.76 -56.28
N LYS A 603 -36.90 -8.47 -56.51
CA LYS A 603 -36.12 -7.64 -55.59
C LYS A 603 -36.83 -7.45 -54.24
N GLY A 604 -38.16 -7.37 -54.24
CA GLY A 604 -38.96 -7.39 -53.03
C GLY A 604 -38.78 -8.69 -52.23
N HIS A 605 -38.82 -9.85 -52.89
CA HIS A 605 -38.57 -11.14 -52.23
C HIS A 605 -37.13 -11.28 -51.72
N GLU A 606 -36.13 -10.87 -52.50
CA GLU A 606 -34.72 -10.87 -52.06
C GLU A 606 -34.54 -10.00 -50.80
N ARG A 607 -35.24 -8.86 -50.72
CA ARG A 607 -35.22 -7.98 -49.54
C ARG A 607 -35.87 -8.66 -48.33
N ASP A 608 -37.05 -9.23 -48.50
CA ASP A 608 -37.79 -9.89 -47.42
C ASP A 608 -37.01 -11.12 -46.86
N ASP A 609 -36.37 -11.90 -47.73
CA ASP A 609 -35.52 -13.03 -47.32
C ASP A 609 -34.30 -12.56 -46.51
N LEU A 610 -33.67 -11.45 -46.90
CA LEU A 610 -32.54 -10.85 -46.19
C LEU A 610 -32.96 -10.27 -44.84
N GLU A 611 -34.14 -9.63 -44.76
CA GLU A 611 -34.74 -9.17 -43.50
C GLU A 611 -34.99 -10.33 -42.53
N LEU A 612 -35.50 -11.46 -43.02
CA LEU A 612 -35.69 -12.66 -42.22
C LEU A 612 -34.35 -13.21 -41.68
N GLU A 613 -33.31 -13.25 -42.51
CA GLU A 613 -31.98 -13.68 -42.07
C GLU A 613 -31.38 -12.73 -41.02
N MET A 614 -31.61 -11.42 -41.17
CA MET A 614 -31.19 -10.41 -40.19
C MET A 614 -31.89 -10.63 -38.84
N ILE A 615 -33.21 -10.85 -38.85
CA ILE A 615 -34.01 -11.17 -37.65
C ILE A 615 -33.47 -12.41 -36.92
N ASP A 616 -33.05 -13.44 -37.66
CA ASP A 616 -32.48 -14.65 -37.05
C ASP A 616 -31.11 -14.40 -36.40
N VAL A 617 -30.27 -13.55 -37.01
CA VAL A 617 -28.99 -13.11 -36.42
C VAL A 617 -29.23 -12.28 -35.16
N GLU A 618 -30.22 -11.39 -35.17
CA GLU A 618 -30.61 -10.59 -34.01
C GLU A 618 -31.16 -11.46 -32.86
N ARG A 619 -32.00 -12.46 -33.15
CA ARG A 619 -32.46 -13.41 -32.12
C ARG A 619 -31.29 -14.12 -31.45
N LYS A 620 -30.30 -14.56 -32.25
CA LYS A 620 -29.10 -15.22 -31.73
C LYS A 620 -28.27 -14.26 -30.86
N LEU A 621 -28.16 -12.98 -31.21
CA LEU A 621 -27.52 -11.97 -30.37
C LEU A 621 -28.24 -11.80 -29.02
N VAL A 622 -29.57 -11.71 -29.04
CA VAL A 622 -30.37 -11.62 -27.81
C VAL A 622 -30.19 -12.86 -26.94
N GLU A 623 -30.16 -14.05 -27.52
CA GLU A 623 -29.89 -15.30 -26.78
C GLU A 623 -28.52 -15.27 -26.09
N ILE A 624 -27.46 -14.83 -26.79
CA ILE A 624 -26.11 -14.68 -26.21
C ILE A 624 -26.12 -13.69 -25.03
N LEU A 625 -26.84 -12.57 -25.16
CA LEU A 625 -26.94 -11.56 -24.09
C LEU A 625 -27.72 -12.07 -22.88
N LEU A 626 -28.80 -12.84 -23.10
CA LEU A 626 -29.57 -13.48 -22.03
C LEU A 626 -28.75 -14.56 -21.31
N GLU A 627 -27.98 -15.36 -22.03
CA GLU A 627 -27.04 -16.31 -21.45
C GLU A 627 -25.99 -15.60 -20.60
N GLN A 628 -25.40 -14.52 -21.12
CA GLN A 628 -24.44 -13.69 -20.39
C GLN A 628 -25.06 -13.11 -19.10
N GLN A 629 -26.27 -12.57 -19.18
CA GLN A 629 -27.01 -12.05 -18.03
C GLN A 629 -27.25 -13.14 -16.99
N LYS A 630 -27.67 -14.34 -17.41
CA LYS A 630 -27.90 -15.47 -16.51
C LYS A 630 -26.62 -15.90 -15.79
N LEU A 631 -25.49 -15.94 -16.50
CA LEU A 631 -24.20 -16.25 -15.90
C LEU A 631 -23.78 -15.19 -14.88
N ILE A 632 -23.97 -13.91 -15.18
CA ILE A 632 -23.69 -12.81 -14.24
C ILE A 632 -24.57 -12.89 -13.00
N MET A 633 -25.87 -13.13 -13.17
CA MET A 633 -26.81 -13.31 -12.04
C MET A 633 -26.37 -14.45 -11.12
N GLY A 634 -25.98 -15.60 -11.69
CA GLY A 634 -25.44 -16.71 -10.90
C GLY A 634 -24.18 -16.34 -10.09
N ARG A 635 -23.33 -15.46 -10.62
CA ARG A 635 -22.14 -14.95 -9.89
C ARG A 635 -22.48 -13.89 -8.85
N LEU A 636 -23.50 -13.08 -9.08
CA LEU A 636 -24.00 -12.13 -8.08
C LEU A 636 -24.59 -12.85 -6.87
N ASP A 637 -25.23 -14.01 -7.07
CA ASP A 637 -25.69 -14.87 -5.98
C ASP A 637 -24.50 -15.42 -5.15
N ASP A 638 -23.40 -15.83 -5.80
CA ASP A 638 -22.14 -16.18 -5.11
C ASP A 638 -21.58 -14.98 -4.31
N GLY A 639 -21.64 -13.78 -4.89
CA GLY A 639 -21.23 -12.54 -4.23
C GLY A 639 -22.06 -12.21 -2.99
N LYS A 640 -23.36 -12.50 -3.02
CA LYS A 640 -24.25 -12.37 -1.85
C LYS A 640 -23.85 -13.35 -0.73
N LEU A 641 -23.44 -14.57 -1.07
CA LEU A 641 -22.92 -15.51 -0.07
C LEU A 641 -21.63 -15.00 0.59
N ILE A 642 -20.75 -14.34 -0.16
CA ILE A 642 -19.54 -13.70 0.37
C ILE A 642 -19.91 -12.53 1.30
N LEU A 643 -20.91 -11.74 0.92
CA LEU A 643 -21.45 -10.65 1.73
C LEU A 643 -21.98 -11.17 3.09
N ASP A 644 -22.78 -12.24 3.06
CA ASP A 644 -23.36 -12.83 4.28
C ASP A 644 -22.26 -13.38 5.20
N LYS A 645 -21.24 -14.04 4.65
CA LYS A 645 -20.05 -14.50 5.41
C LYS A 645 -19.28 -13.34 6.03
N THR A 646 -19.14 -12.23 5.30
CA THR A 646 -18.45 -11.02 5.76
C THR A 646 -19.23 -10.37 6.91
N GLN A 647 -20.56 -10.27 6.79
CA GLN A 647 -21.42 -9.78 7.88
C GLN A 647 -21.33 -10.66 9.12
N MET A 648 -21.31 -11.99 8.97
CA MET A 648 -21.16 -12.92 10.09
C MET A 648 -19.82 -12.71 10.81
N ILE A 649 -18.71 -12.62 10.09
CA ILE A 649 -17.37 -12.45 10.66
C ILE A 649 -17.24 -11.09 11.34
N LEU A 650 -17.72 -10.02 10.73
CA LEU A 650 -17.71 -8.68 11.34
C LEU A 650 -18.64 -8.60 12.56
N GLY A 651 -19.77 -9.30 12.53
CA GLY A 651 -20.67 -9.44 13.68
C GLY A 651 -20.00 -10.12 14.87
N VAL A 652 -19.22 -11.18 14.65
CA VAL A 652 -18.40 -11.83 15.69
C VAL A 652 -17.34 -10.87 16.24
N ALA A 653 -16.72 -10.07 15.37
CA ALA A 653 -15.77 -9.03 15.77
C ALA A 653 -16.43 -7.77 16.39
N ARG A 654 -17.77 -7.74 16.49
CA ARG A 654 -18.57 -6.58 16.92
C ARG A 654 -18.32 -5.31 16.08
N ILE A 655 -17.86 -5.47 14.85
CA ILE A 655 -17.67 -4.38 13.89
C ILE A 655 -19.00 -4.17 13.16
N LYS A 656 -19.48 -2.93 13.11
CA LYS A 656 -20.75 -2.60 12.49
C LYS A 656 -20.63 -2.72 10.96
N TYR A 657 -21.59 -3.40 10.32
CA TYR A 657 -21.70 -3.50 8.86
C TYR A 657 -22.80 -2.57 8.33
N PRO A 658 -22.60 -1.88 7.18
CA PRO A 658 -21.39 -1.81 6.38
C PRO A 658 -20.26 -1.04 7.09
N VAL A 659 -19.02 -1.44 6.83
CA VAL A 659 -17.85 -0.70 7.31
C VAL A 659 -17.81 0.62 6.54
N PRO A 660 -17.69 1.78 7.21
CA PRO A 660 -17.58 3.07 6.52
C PRO A 660 -16.38 3.10 5.59
N ALA A 661 -16.49 3.84 4.48
CA ALA A 661 -15.48 3.93 3.43
C ALA A 661 -14.09 4.34 3.95
N GLU A 662 -14.07 5.09 5.05
CA GLU A 662 -12.87 5.44 5.80
C GLU A 662 -12.99 4.87 7.22
N PRO A 663 -12.43 3.66 7.47
CA PRO A 663 -12.45 3.07 8.80
C PRO A 663 -11.51 3.83 9.74
N VAL A 664 -12.06 4.77 10.51
CA VAL A 664 -11.35 5.45 11.59
C VAL A 664 -11.38 4.59 12.87
N LEU A 665 -10.36 4.66 13.73
CA LEU A 665 -10.27 3.94 15.01
C LEU A 665 -11.53 4.06 15.89
N GLU A 666 -12.27 5.16 15.77
CA GLU A 666 -13.54 5.40 16.48
C GLU A 666 -14.67 4.42 16.12
N HIS A 667 -14.56 3.74 14.97
CA HIS A 667 -15.53 2.74 14.49
C HIS A 667 -15.31 1.36 15.10
N VAL A 668 -14.15 1.13 15.72
CA VAL A 668 -13.95 0.00 16.62
C VAL A 668 -14.73 0.32 17.90
N PRO A 669 -15.63 -0.58 18.37
CA PRO A 669 -16.49 -0.27 19.50
C PRO A 669 -15.71 0.31 20.67
N LYS A 670 -16.13 1.50 21.15
CA LYS A 670 -15.54 2.15 22.35
C LYS A 670 -15.42 1.18 23.53
N PHE A 671 -16.27 0.15 23.60
CA PHE A 671 -16.20 -0.93 24.57
C PHE A 671 -14.87 -1.72 24.54
N ILE A 672 -14.29 -2.00 23.36
CA ILE A 672 -13.02 -2.74 23.23
C ILE A 672 -11.86 -1.84 23.67
N ILE A 673 -11.87 -0.58 23.24
CA ILE A 673 -10.85 0.41 23.62
C ILE A 673 -10.97 0.78 25.11
N SER A 674 -12.19 0.84 25.66
CA SER A 674 -12.44 1.18 27.06
C SER A 674 -12.22 0.01 28.01
N GLU A 675 -12.45 -1.25 27.60
CA GLU A 675 -12.00 -2.42 28.37
C GLU A 675 -10.48 -2.48 28.43
N PHE A 676 -9.80 -2.23 27.30
CA PHE A 676 -8.35 -2.19 27.26
C PHE A 676 -7.80 -1.09 28.17
N ARG A 677 -8.35 0.13 28.12
CA ARG A 677 -7.99 1.22 29.04
C ARG A 677 -8.36 0.93 30.50
N ARG A 678 -9.53 0.34 30.78
CA ARG A 678 -9.93 0.03 32.16
C ARG A 678 -9.01 -1.01 32.79
N ARG A 679 -8.58 -2.04 32.05
CA ARG A 679 -7.68 -3.07 32.59
C ARG A 679 -6.27 -2.53 32.84
N VAL A 680 -5.73 -1.75 31.89
CA VAL A 680 -4.43 -1.09 32.06
C VAL A 680 -4.45 -0.11 33.24
N ASN A 681 -5.57 0.61 33.45
CA ASN A 681 -5.69 1.54 34.57
C ASN A 681 -6.00 0.85 35.91
N SER A 682 -6.79 -0.23 35.93
CA SER A 682 -7.11 -0.95 37.18
C SER A 682 -5.90 -1.69 37.76
N GLU A 683 -4.91 -2.04 36.94
CA GLU A 683 -3.66 -2.65 37.41
C GLU A 683 -2.61 -1.62 37.86
N GLY A 684 -2.80 -0.33 37.51
CA GLY A 684 -1.97 0.77 38.01
C GLY A 684 -2.39 1.30 39.39
N GLU A 685 -3.67 1.15 39.75
CA GLU A 685 -4.21 1.65 41.04
C GLU A 685 -4.02 0.67 42.21
N GLU A 686 -3.64 -0.60 41.99
CA GLU A 686 -3.31 -1.53 43.09
C GLU A 686 -1.89 -1.36 43.66
N MET A 687 -1.13 -0.34 43.22
CA MET A 687 0.20 0.02 43.75
C MET A 687 0.22 1.22 44.72
N GLU A 688 -0.93 1.74 45.16
CA GLU A 688 -0.97 2.71 46.27
C GLU A 688 -1.01 2.01 47.64
N ASP A 689 0.19 1.86 48.22
CA ASP A 689 0.54 1.92 49.65
C ASP A 689 -0.32 1.15 50.70
N PRO A 690 0.08 -0.07 51.12
CA PRO A 690 -0.38 -0.65 52.38
C PRO A 690 0.56 -0.19 53.51
N GLY A 691 0.58 1.11 53.80
CA GLY A 691 1.65 1.73 54.60
C GLY A 691 1.25 2.50 55.84
N GLN A 692 -0.03 2.69 56.18
CA GLN A 692 -0.42 3.36 57.42
C GLN A 692 -1.74 2.83 57.99
N ASP A 693 -1.67 1.83 58.88
CA ASP A 693 -2.40 1.87 60.15
C ASP A 693 -2.05 0.67 61.04
N GLY A 694 -1.74 0.93 62.31
CA GLY A 694 -1.68 -0.12 63.33
C GLY A 694 -0.60 -0.01 64.39
N SER A 695 -0.52 1.12 65.12
CA SER A 695 0.08 1.11 66.46
C SER A 695 -0.92 0.51 67.47
N PRO A 696 -0.56 -0.55 68.23
CA PRO A 696 -1.46 -1.15 69.18
C PRO A 696 -1.42 -0.37 70.50
N SER A 697 -2.49 0.36 70.81
CA SER A 697 -2.73 0.89 72.15
C SER A 697 -3.84 0.10 72.85
N GLY A 698 -3.46 -0.53 73.97
CA GLY A 698 -4.28 -0.65 75.18
C GLY A 698 -5.52 -1.55 75.14
N GLN A 699 -5.35 -2.81 75.52
CA GLN A 699 -6.41 -3.55 76.23
C GLN A 699 -6.66 -2.93 77.61
N LYS A 700 -7.90 -2.47 77.85
CA LYS A 700 -8.51 -2.35 79.19
C LYS A 700 -9.97 -2.81 79.12
N ASN A 701 -10.26 -3.86 79.90
CA ASN A 701 -11.52 -4.21 80.57
C ASN A 701 -12.85 -3.99 79.85
N ARG A 702 -13.52 -5.07 79.44
CA ARG A 702 -14.54 -5.79 80.25
C ARG A 702 -15.00 -7.06 79.55
#